data_AF-A0A4Q8TGS8-F1
#
_entry.id   AF-A0A4Q8TGS8-F1
#
_cell.length_a   1.000
_cell.length_b   1.000
_cell.length_c   1.000
_cell.angle_alpha   90.00
_cell.angle_beta   90.00
_cell.angle_gamma   90.00
#
_symmetry.space_group_name_H-M   'P 1'
#
loop_
_entity.id
_entity.type
_entity.pdbx_description
1 polymer ?
#
loop_
_entity_poly.entity_id
_entity_poly.type
_entity_poly.pdbx_seq_one_letter_code
_entity_poly.pdbx_strand_id
1 'polypeptide(L)'
;MRNFPLVDPKNKYDVAVLGWWYGKNYGSILTYYGLNRAIENLGHSVLMVHEPVGYNGFRVQWPNEILSMDFARRTGYEYTDQLHYSDLDQLNELAETFVVGSDQLWNPLIGRVNDDLFLDFVAPDRNRVAYGTSFGNRGTDKFKPDFVEKHSQNLQKFKAISVRENYAVKTASDIFGVKADLVVDPVFLLDQEHYSKLASKASISPEGEYLAVFLLDPTEEKKSTAVAILEKTGLDKILVICNPDEGRSVAEEIWSDEPRAEIIAADSPENFLRAYKDASYVVTDSFHGTAFSVIFEKPFSSIYNNKRGADRFKNLLASLGFGDTRRVYESDTTETVNENPNVTRTIDFTKARTYITKGRKTSLEWLKAALDPTVKSTAALENGKAVTAAAAASKNSHTLDLDFSANSDVWSIDKGAEGVSLSVVKDKELRGKHVWTNLPEPLTPGSKKRIKIQWTPTTQTKSINVHLRNPESGTFRVIGKAAVAAGSGGLRTDEFEFSVAEPGLSQIMLGALHFTGPKAGAQVHEISISDAKGKVPAPSAPAAKKSDEIVEGFSKQARRLANHDFEQQVRSFTRGRSADSVTGIRARMFFHAHAIEKGLTHSNFRPGFGRIAIPGLAKEMNAWLSRGLGTDDTIVQSSASVMKAYFARNEETNTDVSHFRNLFSVESQEVIAKGQLGEGGAFPASKHREDPVETPNDDRAFMEVVYGRRSVREFNDTPVDDSAIASAVQIAMQSPSVCSRQGARVHQFDDPEIIKQLLEVQGGFFGFNAPPRLLLVTADLDAFLFAPERNQPFVDGGLFMMSLLLGLTQMELGSCLLNTAMGVEKEQKIRNIVDLPENEVFIAFVAVGNFDQSVLVPRSKRVEADSILKRHG
;
A
#
# COMPACT_ATOMS: atom_id res chain seq x y z
N MET A 1 -25.78 2.73 23.37
CA MET A 1 -26.64 1.81 22.60
C MET A 1 -26.44 2.11 21.11
N ARG A 2 -25.84 1.19 20.35
CA ARG A 2 -25.93 1.14 18.89
C ARG A 2 -25.94 -0.36 18.51
N ASN A 3 -27.13 -0.88 18.18
CA ASN A 3 -27.32 -2.20 17.58
C ASN A 3 -27.55 -1.98 16.09
N PHE A 4 -26.56 -2.28 15.25
CA PHE A 4 -26.67 -2.49 13.81
C PHE A 4 -25.70 -3.62 13.44
N PRO A 5 -26.00 -4.42 12.41
CA PRO A 5 -25.81 -5.86 12.49
C PRO A 5 -24.33 -6.23 12.39
N LEU A 6 -23.77 -6.65 13.53
CA LEU A 6 -22.86 -7.78 13.51
C LEU A 6 -23.65 -8.93 12.88
N VAL A 7 -23.17 -9.48 11.76
CA VAL A 7 -23.71 -10.74 11.25
C VAL A 7 -23.61 -11.74 12.39
N ASP A 8 -24.75 -12.25 12.87
CA ASP A 8 -24.74 -13.31 13.87
C ASP A 8 -23.94 -14.47 13.25
N PRO A 9 -22.85 -14.96 13.88
CA PRO A 9 -22.07 -16.08 13.36
C PRO A 9 -22.91 -17.35 13.11
N LYS A 10 -24.13 -17.40 13.67
CA LYS A 10 -25.12 -18.47 13.44
C LYS A 10 -25.87 -18.33 12.13
N ASN A 11 -25.95 -17.15 11.53
CA ASN A 11 -26.62 -16.95 10.25
C ASN A 11 -25.77 -17.56 9.12
N LYS A 12 -26.41 -18.37 8.28
CA LYS A 12 -25.81 -18.94 7.07
C LYS A 12 -26.46 -18.29 5.86
N TYR A 13 -25.63 -18.01 4.86
CA TYR A 13 -26.01 -17.38 3.61
C TYR A 13 -25.67 -18.30 2.44
N ASP A 14 -26.49 -18.29 1.40
CA ASP A 14 -26.22 -19.08 0.20
C ASP A 14 -25.03 -18.47 -0.56
N VAL A 15 -24.96 -17.14 -0.61
CA VAL A 15 -23.99 -16.39 -1.41
C VAL A 15 -23.35 -15.24 -0.63
N ALA A 16 -22.02 -15.18 -0.61
CA ALA A 16 -21.26 -14.01 -0.17
C ALA A 16 -20.72 -13.22 -1.37
N VAL A 17 -21.04 -11.94 -1.48
CA VAL A 17 -20.65 -11.07 -2.61
C VAL A 17 -19.51 -10.14 -2.21
N LEU A 18 -18.39 -10.20 -2.93
CA LEU A 18 -17.24 -9.31 -2.77
C LEU A 18 -17.19 -8.28 -3.90
N GLY A 19 -16.83 -7.05 -3.55
CA GLY A 19 -16.66 -5.97 -4.52
C GLY A 19 -16.85 -4.58 -3.93
N TRP A 20 -16.79 -3.53 -4.75
CA TRP A 20 -16.74 -2.13 -4.28
C TRP A 20 -18.11 -1.49 -3.99
N TRP A 21 -19.05 -2.25 -3.44
CA TRP A 21 -20.42 -1.78 -3.12
C TRP A 21 -20.46 -0.66 -2.07
N TYR A 22 -19.43 -0.59 -1.22
CA TYR A 22 -19.23 0.43 -0.19
C TYR A 22 -18.61 1.74 -0.72
N GLY A 23 -18.24 1.83 -2.01
CA GLY A 23 -17.64 3.04 -2.57
C GLY A 23 -18.61 4.23 -2.67
N LYS A 24 -18.09 5.46 -2.60
CA LYS A 24 -18.85 6.71 -2.84
C LYS A 24 -19.07 6.95 -4.34
N ASN A 25 -19.74 6.04 -5.03
CA ASN A 25 -19.99 6.17 -6.47
C ASN A 25 -21.37 5.58 -6.82
N TYR A 26 -22.26 6.39 -7.40
CA TYR A 26 -23.62 5.92 -7.77
C TYR A 26 -23.60 4.71 -8.70
N GLY A 27 -22.67 4.69 -9.65
CA GLY A 27 -22.49 3.56 -10.55
C GLY A 27 -22.15 2.28 -9.81
N SER A 28 -21.17 2.32 -8.88
CA SER A 28 -20.84 1.16 -8.06
C SER A 28 -22.04 0.72 -7.21
N ILE A 29 -22.64 1.64 -6.45
CA ILE A 29 -23.77 1.36 -5.55
C ILE A 29 -24.91 0.65 -6.31
N LEU A 30 -25.29 1.17 -7.48
CA LEU A 30 -26.40 0.64 -8.27
C LEU A 30 -26.05 -0.65 -9.02
N THR A 31 -24.78 -0.87 -9.37
CA THR A 31 -24.29 -2.14 -9.91
C THR A 31 -24.43 -3.25 -8.88
N TYR A 32 -24.01 -3.02 -7.63
CA TYR A 32 -24.16 -4.03 -6.58
C TYR A 32 -25.61 -4.18 -6.10
N TYR A 33 -26.45 -3.15 -6.24
CA TYR A 33 -27.90 -3.30 -6.11
C TYR A 33 -28.49 -4.21 -7.17
N GLY A 34 -28.10 -4.03 -8.43
CA GLY A 34 -28.49 -4.91 -9.53
C GLY A 34 -28.12 -6.37 -9.25
N LEU A 35 -26.86 -6.61 -8.85
CA LEU A 35 -26.36 -7.95 -8.57
C LEU A 35 -27.03 -8.59 -7.34
N ASN A 36 -27.10 -7.88 -6.22
CA ASN A 36 -27.71 -8.36 -4.98
C ASN A 36 -29.18 -8.78 -5.22
N ARG A 37 -29.99 -7.91 -5.84
CA ARG A 37 -31.40 -8.23 -6.12
C ARG A 37 -31.58 -9.32 -7.15
N ALA A 38 -30.69 -9.43 -8.13
CA ALA A 38 -30.74 -10.53 -9.08
C ALA A 38 -30.52 -11.89 -8.38
N ILE A 39 -29.57 -11.96 -7.44
CA ILE A 39 -29.29 -13.18 -6.66
C ILE A 39 -30.46 -13.49 -5.71
N GLU A 40 -31.00 -12.49 -5.00
CA GLU A 40 -32.18 -12.68 -4.14
C GLU A 40 -33.42 -13.13 -4.92
N ASN A 41 -33.66 -12.54 -6.10
CA ASN A 41 -34.77 -12.93 -6.98
C ASN A 41 -34.62 -14.36 -7.53
N LEU A 42 -33.41 -14.92 -7.53
CA LEU A 42 -33.16 -16.34 -7.84
C LEU A 42 -33.39 -17.27 -6.64
N GLY A 43 -33.74 -16.71 -5.46
CA GLY A 43 -34.08 -17.45 -4.26
C GLY A 43 -32.93 -17.67 -3.28
N HIS A 44 -31.82 -16.94 -3.42
CA HIS A 44 -30.63 -17.07 -2.57
C HIS A 44 -30.53 -15.93 -1.55
N SER A 45 -30.19 -16.26 -0.32
CA SER A 45 -29.77 -15.31 0.71
C SER A 45 -28.37 -14.76 0.41
N VAL A 46 -28.17 -13.46 0.60
CA VAL A 46 -26.95 -12.75 0.20
C VAL A 46 -26.29 -12.05 1.38
N LEU A 47 -24.99 -12.29 1.56
CA LEU A 47 -24.12 -11.54 2.45
C LEU A 47 -23.18 -10.64 1.63
N MET A 48 -23.27 -9.33 1.80
CA MET A 48 -22.35 -8.38 1.15
C MET A 48 -21.07 -8.25 1.99
N VAL A 49 -19.94 -8.69 1.47
CA VAL A 49 -18.66 -8.66 2.19
C VAL A 49 -18.04 -7.26 2.04
N HIS A 50 -17.79 -6.58 3.15
CA HIS A 50 -17.21 -5.23 3.16
C HIS A 50 -15.70 -5.26 2.85
N GLU A 51 -15.12 -4.11 2.43
CA GLU A 51 -13.68 -3.96 2.14
C GLU A 51 -12.78 -4.56 3.22
N PRO A 52 -12.00 -5.60 2.90
CA PRO A 52 -11.02 -6.13 3.84
C PRO A 52 -9.88 -5.12 4.06
N VAL A 53 -9.50 -4.92 5.33
CA VAL A 53 -8.38 -4.05 5.74
C VAL A 53 -7.08 -4.85 5.93
N GLY A 54 -5.96 -4.15 6.11
CA GLY A 54 -4.64 -4.78 6.36
C GLY A 54 -3.84 -5.16 5.10
N TYR A 55 -4.42 -4.94 3.92
CA TYR A 55 -3.67 -4.95 2.67
C TYR A 55 -2.76 -3.70 2.55
N ASN A 56 -2.30 -3.41 1.34
CA ASN A 56 -1.54 -2.19 1.04
C ASN A 56 -2.30 -0.91 1.48
N GLY A 57 -1.58 0.21 1.59
CA GLY A 57 -2.11 1.49 2.09
C GLY A 57 -3.24 2.12 1.26
N PHE A 58 -3.76 1.46 0.21
CA PHE A 58 -4.90 1.92 -0.57
C PHE A 58 -6.26 1.53 0.02
N ARG A 59 -6.31 0.56 0.94
CA ARG A 59 -7.54 0.15 1.63
C ARG A 59 -7.62 0.79 3.01
N VAL A 60 -8.75 1.42 3.29
CA VAL A 60 -8.94 2.25 4.48
C VAL A 60 -10.11 1.77 5.31
N GLN A 61 -10.10 2.13 6.59
CA GLN A 61 -11.29 1.99 7.41
C GLN A 61 -12.32 3.03 6.95
N TRP A 62 -13.44 2.57 6.41
CA TRP A 62 -14.55 3.40 6.00
C TRP A 62 -15.34 3.87 7.24
N PRO A 63 -15.74 5.14 7.29
CA PRO A 63 -16.69 5.60 8.28
C PRO A 63 -18.03 4.90 8.09
N ASN A 64 -18.73 4.63 9.20
CA ASN A 64 -20.07 4.03 9.13
C ASN A 64 -21.10 4.97 8.48
N GLU A 65 -20.91 6.29 8.59
CA GLU A 65 -21.88 7.30 8.15
C GLU A 65 -21.51 7.81 6.73
N ILE A 66 -21.44 6.89 5.78
CA ILE A 66 -21.22 7.19 4.35
C ILE A 66 -22.42 6.77 3.50
N LEU A 67 -22.58 7.44 2.35
CA LEU A 67 -23.69 7.28 1.41
C LEU A 67 -24.05 5.82 1.09
N SER A 68 -23.05 5.02 0.74
CA SER A 68 -23.19 3.61 0.35
C SER A 68 -23.69 2.74 1.50
N MET A 69 -23.18 2.96 2.71
CA MET A 69 -23.59 2.24 3.92
C MET A 69 -24.99 2.62 4.36
N ASP A 70 -25.36 3.90 4.25
CA ASP A 70 -26.73 4.34 4.51
C ASP A 70 -27.70 3.75 3.49
N PHE A 71 -27.33 3.70 2.22
CA PHE A 71 -28.11 3.04 1.18
C PHE A 71 -28.25 1.53 1.42
N ALA A 72 -27.18 0.84 1.80
CA ALA A 72 -27.20 -0.57 2.15
C ALA A 72 -28.19 -0.86 3.29
N ARG A 73 -28.18 -0.05 4.37
CA ARG A 73 -29.16 -0.17 5.46
C ARG A 73 -30.60 0.08 5.01
N ARG A 74 -30.84 1.16 4.25
CA ARG A 74 -32.21 1.49 3.75
C ARG A 74 -32.78 0.44 2.80
N THR A 75 -31.90 -0.21 2.04
CA THR A 75 -32.30 -1.28 1.12
C THR A 75 -32.35 -2.64 1.80
N GLY A 76 -31.79 -2.79 3.00
CA GLY A 76 -31.84 -4.03 3.77
C GLY A 76 -30.79 -5.05 3.35
N TYR A 77 -29.57 -4.60 3.02
CA TYR A 77 -28.45 -5.51 2.84
C TYR A 77 -28.02 -6.11 4.17
N GLU A 78 -27.77 -7.41 4.16
CA GLU A 78 -26.95 -8.09 5.14
C GLU A 78 -25.49 -7.93 4.72
N TYR A 79 -24.63 -7.40 5.60
CA TYR A 79 -23.23 -7.13 5.28
C TYR A 79 -22.31 -7.33 6.46
N THR A 80 -21.04 -7.65 6.18
CA THR A 80 -20.01 -7.82 7.22
C THR A 80 -19.47 -6.48 7.71
N ASP A 81 -18.90 -6.44 8.91
CA ASP A 81 -17.93 -5.41 9.26
C ASP A 81 -16.68 -5.52 8.36
N GLN A 82 -15.83 -4.49 8.38
CA GLN A 82 -14.52 -4.57 7.74
C GLN A 82 -13.62 -5.54 8.50
N LEU A 83 -13.40 -6.72 7.89
CA LEU A 83 -12.48 -7.73 8.40
C LEU A 83 -11.04 -7.41 7.99
N HIS A 84 -10.08 -7.83 8.81
CA HIS A 84 -8.69 -7.88 8.34
C HIS A 84 -8.54 -9.00 7.31
N TYR A 85 -7.66 -8.84 6.31
CA TYR A 85 -7.53 -9.83 5.23
C TYR A 85 -7.16 -11.24 5.73
N SER A 86 -6.49 -11.34 6.88
CA SER A 86 -6.18 -12.61 7.53
C SER A 86 -7.39 -13.37 8.04
N ASP A 87 -8.51 -12.68 8.24
CA ASP A 87 -9.71 -13.20 8.90
C ASP A 87 -10.81 -13.53 7.88
N LEU A 88 -10.54 -13.37 6.58
CA LEU A 88 -11.51 -13.66 5.52
C LEU A 88 -11.85 -15.15 5.41
N ASP A 89 -10.95 -16.02 5.85
CA ASP A 89 -11.17 -17.46 5.88
C ASP A 89 -12.37 -17.86 6.75
N GLN A 90 -12.67 -17.09 7.81
CA GLN A 90 -13.84 -17.28 8.67
C GLN A 90 -15.16 -17.16 7.91
N LEU A 91 -15.19 -16.43 6.78
CA LEU A 91 -16.39 -16.32 5.95
C LEU A 91 -16.81 -17.67 5.34
N ASN A 92 -15.89 -18.64 5.21
CA ASN A 92 -16.20 -19.98 4.70
C ASN A 92 -17.16 -20.76 5.62
N GLU A 93 -17.31 -20.33 6.87
CA GLU A 93 -18.34 -20.84 7.76
C GLU A 93 -19.70 -20.21 7.48
N LEU A 94 -19.75 -18.99 6.96
CA LEU A 94 -20.99 -18.22 6.80
C LEU A 94 -21.66 -18.40 5.44
N ALA A 95 -20.90 -18.72 4.39
CA ALA A 95 -21.44 -18.86 3.04
C ALA A 95 -20.92 -20.08 2.28
N GLU A 96 -21.77 -20.64 1.40
CA GLU A 96 -21.41 -21.77 0.54
C GLU A 96 -20.76 -21.35 -0.78
N THR A 97 -21.21 -20.21 -1.34
CA THR A 97 -20.74 -19.68 -2.61
C THR A 97 -20.23 -18.26 -2.46
N PHE A 98 -19.06 -17.97 -3.01
CA PHE A 98 -18.44 -16.66 -3.03
C PHE A 98 -18.48 -16.10 -4.45
N VAL A 99 -19.05 -14.91 -4.60
CA VAL A 99 -19.16 -14.20 -5.86
C VAL A 99 -18.28 -12.96 -5.81
N VAL A 100 -17.28 -12.88 -6.68
CA VAL A 100 -16.66 -11.59 -6.99
C VAL A 100 -17.51 -10.87 -8.03
N GLY A 101 -17.93 -9.65 -7.71
CA GLY A 101 -18.87 -8.88 -8.51
C GLY A 101 -18.28 -8.24 -9.76
N SER A 102 -19.03 -7.29 -10.31
CA SER A 102 -18.62 -6.45 -11.44
C SER A 102 -17.66 -5.34 -10.98
N ASP A 103 -17.24 -4.50 -11.92
CA ASP A 103 -16.16 -3.50 -11.79
C ASP A 103 -14.75 -4.02 -12.12
N GLN A 104 -13.76 -3.13 -12.14
CA GLN A 104 -12.37 -3.41 -12.53
C GLN A 104 -11.58 -4.14 -11.43
N LEU A 105 -12.18 -5.16 -10.84
CA LEU A 105 -11.65 -5.89 -9.68
C LEU A 105 -10.44 -6.78 -10.02
N TRP A 106 -10.14 -7.00 -11.31
CA TRP A 106 -8.96 -7.73 -11.79
C TRP A 106 -7.99 -6.85 -12.59
N ASN A 107 -8.06 -5.53 -12.42
CA ASN A 107 -7.12 -4.60 -13.04
C ASN A 107 -5.94 -4.29 -12.10
N PRO A 108 -4.71 -4.79 -12.35
CA PRO A 108 -3.56 -4.60 -11.46
C PRO A 108 -3.09 -3.14 -11.37
N LEU A 109 -3.58 -2.25 -12.25
CA LEU A 109 -3.28 -0.82 -12.19
C LEU A 109 -4.09 -0.08 -11.10
N ILE A 110 -5.05 -0.75 -10.47
CA ILE A 110 -5.83 -0.18 -9.37
C ILE A 110 -5.25 -0.70 -8.05
N GLY A 111 -4.67 0.20 -7.26
CA GLY A 111 -3.99 -0.15 -6.00
C GLY A 111 -4.87 -0.91 -4.97
N ARG A 112 -6.20 -0.82 -5.09
CA ARG A 112 -7.15 -1.57 -4.24
C ARG A 112 -7.27 -3.05 -4.61
N VAL A 113 -6.78 -3.48 -5.79
CA VAL A 113 -6.86 -4.88 -6.23
C VAL A 113 -5.82 -5.73 -5.50
N ASN A 114 -6.31 -6.69 -4.70
CA ASN A 114 -5.50 -7.63 -3.92
C ASN A 114 -6.10 -9.05 -4.03
N ASP A 115 -5.52 -10.01 -3.30
CA ASP A 115 -5.78 -11.44 -3.46
C ASP A 115 -7.23 -11.88 -3.17
N ASP A 116 -7.91 -11.17 -2.28
CA ASP A 116 -9.32 -11.40 -1.93
C ASP A 116 -10.26 -11.24 -3.13
N LEU A 117 -9.95 -10.35 -4.08
CA LEU A 117 -10.74 -10.19 -5.32
C LEU A 117 -10.54 -11.36 -6.29
N PHE A 118 -9.60 -12.26 -6.01
CA PHE A 118 -9.42 -13.53 -6.69
C PHE A 118 -9.90 -14.71 -5.81
N LEU A 119 -10.60 -14.40 -4.72
CA LEU A 119 -11.19 -15.35 -3.77
C LEU A 119 -10.14 -16.35 -3.22
N ASP A 120 -8.92 -15.89 -2.97
CA ASP A 120 -7.81 -16.77 -2.58
C ASP A 120 -8.07 -17.51 -1.25
N PHE A 121 -8.72 -16.84 -0.30
CA PHE A 121 -9.14 -17.35 1.01
C PHE A 121 -10.28 -18.38 1.00
N VAL A 122 -10.97 -18.56 -0.13
CA VAL A 122 -12.15 -19.45 -0.20
C VAL A 122 -11.71 -20.92 -0.15
N ALA A 123 -12.32 -21.71 0.74
CA ALA A 123 -11.97 -23.10 0.95
C ALA A 123 -12.26 -23.98 -0.29
N PRO A 124 -11.53 -25.10 -0.51
CA PRO A 124 -11.69 -25.94 -1.69
C PRO A 124 -13.08 -26.58 -1.87
N ASP A 125 -13.85 -26.72 -0.78
CA ASP A 125 -15.21 -27.25 -0.75
C ASP A 125 -16.29 -26.17 -0.86
N ARG A 126 -15.90 -24.93 -1.16
CA ARG A 126 -16.80 -23.79 -1.40
C ARG A 126 -16.74 -23.36 -2.87
N ASN A 127 -17.83 -22.80 -3.36
CA ASN A 127 -17.91 -22.36 -4.75
C ASN A 127 -17.32 -20.97 -4.93
N ARG A 128 -16.56 -20.79 -6.01
CA ARG A 128 -16.01 -19.49 -6.45
C ARG A 128 -16.64 -19.10 -7.79
N VAL A 129 -17.29 -17.96 -7.84
CA VAL A 129 -17.98 -17.45 -9.03
C VAL A 129 -17.56 -16.00 -9.28
N ALA A 130 -17.40 -15.62 -10.55
CA ALA A 130 -17.19 -14.23 -10.94
C ALA A 130 -18.34 -13.76 -11.83
N TYR A 131 -19.01 -12.68 -11.47
CA TYR A 131 -20.09 -12.11 -12.28
C TYR A 131 -19.68 -10.77 -12.90
N GLY A 132 -19.52 -10.74 -14.22
CA GLY A 132 -19.23 -9.52 -14.97
C GLY A 132 -17.94 -8.80 -14.56
N THR A 133 -16.98 -9.51 -13.98
CA THR A 133 -15.75 -8.93 -13.43
C THR A 133 -14.84 -8.43 -14.56
N SER A 134 -14.32 -7.22 -14.42
CA SER A 134 -13.54 -6.56 -15.47
C SER A 134 -12.05 -6.60 -15.20
N PHE A 135 -11.29 -6.89 -16.24
CA PHE A 135 -9.84 -6.77 -16.27
C PHE A 135 -9.35 -5.33 -16.51
N GLY A 136 -10.25 -4.37 -16.73
CA GLY A 136 -9.92 -3.00 -17.14
C GLY A 136 -9.57 -2.86 -18.62
N ASN A 137 -8.99 -1.72 -19.03
CA ASN A 137 -8.73 -1.37 -20.44
C ASN A 137 -8.00 -2.47 -21.25
N ARG A 138 -8.15 -2.49 -22.58
CA ARG A 138 -7.43 -3.43 -23.45
C ARG A 138 -5.90 -3.35 -23.26
N GLY A 139 -5.23 -4.46 -23.53
CA GLY A 139 -3.77 -4.58 -23.39
C GLY A 139 -3.37 -5.50 -22.24
N THR A 140 -2.26 -6.21 -22.43
CA THR A 140 -1.77 -7.26 -21.52
C THR A 140 -0.55 -6.83 -20.71
N ASP A 141 0.10 -5.71 -21.06
CA ASP A 141 1.37 -5.24 -20.48
C ASP A 141 1.29 -4.89 -18.98
N LYS A 142 0.07 -4.61 -18.53
CA LYS A 142 -0.27 -4.39 -17.12
C LYS A 142 -0.18 -5.66 -16.28
N PHE A 143 -0.31 -6.84 -16.87
CA PHE A 143 -0.24 -8.11 -16.15
C PHE A 143 1.20 -8.58 -16.05
N LYS A 144 1.85 -8.29 -14.93
CA LYS A 144 3.23 -8.74 -14.67
C LYS A 144 3.29 -10.26 -14.49
N PRO A 145 4.41 -10.93 -14.82
CA PRO A 145 4.54 -12.38 -14.72
C PRO A 145 4.10 -12.97 -13.38
N ASP A 146 4.55 -12.38 -12.28
CA ASP A 146 4.23 -12.86 -10.93
C ASP A 146 2.74 -12.68 -10.60
N PHE A 147 2.13 -11.60 -11.10
CA PHE A 147 0.70 -11.36 -10.99
C PHE A 147 -0.10 -12.43 -11.75
N VAL A 148 0.30 -12.71 -13.01
CA VAL A 148 -0.34 -13.76 -13.83
C VAL A 148 -0.19 -15.13 -13.18
N GLU A 149 1.03 -15.50 -12.77
CA GLU A 149 1.30 -16.81 -12.17
C GLU A 149 0.46 -17.03 -10.91
N LYS A 150 0.45 -16.05 -10.00
CA LYS A 150 -0.31 -16.12 -8.75
C LYS A 150 -1.82 -16.20 -9.00
N HIS A 151 -2.36 -15.28 -9.81
CA HIS A 151 -3.81 -15.14 -9.94
C HIS A 151 -4.42 -16.15 -10.91
N SER A 152 -3.67 -16.67 -11.89
CA SER A 152 -4.14 -17.78 -12.74
C SER A 152 -4.50 -19.01 -11.91
N GLN A 153 -3.69 -19.35 -10.90
CA GLN A 153 -3.96 -20.48 -10.01
C GLN A 153 -5.25 -20.29 -9.22
N ASN A 154 -5.60 -19.05 -8.86
CA ASN A 154 -6.83 -18.74 -8.17
C ASN A 154 -8.03 -18.75 -9.11
N LEU A 155 -7.92 -18.13 -10.29
CA LEU A 155 -8.99 -18.10 -11.29
C LEU A 155 -9.34 -19.51 -11.80
N GLN A 156 -8.38 -20.41 -11.93
CA GLN A 156 -8.63 -21.80 -12.32
C GLN A 156 -9.45 -22.59 -11.30
N LYS A 157 -9.49 -22.15 -10.03
CA LYS A 157 -10.36 -22.74 -9.00
C LYS A 157 -11.80 -22.24 -9.08
N PHE A 158 -12.11 -21.28 -9.96
CA PHE A 158 -13.48 -20.82 -10.13
C PHE A 158 -14.32 -21.91 -10.76
N LYS A 159 -15.53 -22.06 -10.22
CA LYS A 159 -16.58 -22.88 -10.80
C LYS A 159 -17.05 -22.30 -12.13
N ALA A 160 -17.24 -20.99 -12.17
CA ALA A 160 -17.69 -20.24 -13.33
C ALA A 160 -17.17 -18.81 -13.29
N ILE A 161 -16.77 -18.29 -14.45
CA ILE A 161 -16.33 -16.90 -14.62
C ILE A 161 -17.17 -16.26 -15.73
N SER A 162 -17.66 -15.07 -15.49
CA SER A 162 -18.18 -14.20 -16.53
C SER A 162 -17.54 -12.82 -16.49
N VAL A 163 -17.45 -12.20 -17.65
CA VAL A 163 -16.89 -10.86 -17.88
C VAL A 163 -17.92 -10.02 -18.64
N ARG A 164 -17.87 -8.70 -18.48
CA ARG A 164 -18.83 -7.79 -19.14
C ARG A 164 -18.32 -7.18 -20.44
N GLU A 165 -17.03 -7.35 -20.74
CA GLU A 165 -16.42 -6.86 -21.99
C GLU A 165 -16.03 -8.01 -22.91
N ASN A 166 -16.37 -7.92 -24.20
CA ASN A 166 -16.10 -8.99 -25.16
C ASN A 166 -14.59 -9.33 -25.30
N TYR A 167 -13.70 -8.34 -25.20
CA TYR A 167 -12.26 -8.59 -25.26
C TYR A 167 -11.72 -9.31 -24.02
N ALA A 168 -12.38 -9.16 -22.87
CA ALA A 168 -11.97 -9.78 -21.61
C ALA A 168 -12.12 -11.31 -21.64
N VAL A 169 -12.98 -11.85 -22.50
CA VAL A 169 -13.11 -13.29 -22.75
C VAL A 169 -11.78 -13.88 -23.24
N LYS A 170 -11.14 -13.21 -24.20
CA LYS A 170 -9.80 -13.61 -24.68
C LYS A 170 -8.70 -13.37 -23.64
N THR A 171 -8.78 -12.28 -22.88
CA THR A 171 -7.82 -12.06 -21.77
C THR A 171 -7.87 -13.21 -20.76
N ALA A 172 -9.07 -13.66 -20.40
CA ALA A 172 -9.28 -14.78 -19.47
C ALA A 172 -8.64 -16.08 -20.01
N SER A 173 -8.85 -16.40 -21.30
CA SER A 173 -8.29 -17.61 -21.91
C SER A 173 -6.77 -17.52 -22.10
N ASP A 174 -6.30 -16.45 -22.72
CA ASP A 174 -4.94 -16.37 -23.29
C ASP A 174 -3.89 -16.07 -22.22
N ILE A 175 -4.27 -15.34 -21.15
CA ILE A 175 -3.38 -14.93 -20.07
C ILE A 175 -3.55 -15.81 -18.83
N PHE A 176 -4.80 -16.07 -18.42
CA PHE A 176 -5.08 -16.73 -17.15
C PHE A 176 -5.46 -18.22 -17.29
N GLY A 177 -5.63 -18.71 -18.52
CA GLY A 177 -5.93 -20.11 -18.79
C GLY A 177 -7.33 -20.53 -18.33
N VAL A 178 -8.30 -19.60 -18.33
CA VAL A 178 -9.67 -19.85 -17.87
C VAL A 178 -10.72 -19.47 -18.92
N LYS A 179 -11.83 -20.20 -18.92
CA LYS A 179 -13.05 -19.92 -19.69
C LYS A 179 -13.80 -18.79 -19.00
N ALA A 180 -14.30 -17.85 -19.78
CA ALA A 180 -15.19 -16.80 -19.31
C ALA A 180 -16.35 -16.58 -20.29
N ASP A 181 -17.56 -16.44 -19.79
CA ASP A 181 -18.73 -16.10 -20.58
C ASP A 181 -18.98 -14.59 -20.60
N LEU A 182 -19.54 -14.08 -21.70
CA LEU A 182 -19.93 -12.67 -21.80
C LEU A 182 -21.33 -12.47 -21.21
N VAL A 183 -21.43 -11.61 -20.20
CA VAL A 183 -22.70 -11.23 -19.55
C VAL A 183 -22.95 -9.73 -19.63
N VAL A 184 -24.19 -9.31 -19.37
CA VAL A 184 -24.49 -7.88 -19.23
C VAL A 184 -24.01 -7.35 -17.88
N ASP A 185 -23.69 -6.05 -17.83
CA ASP A 185 -23.41 -5.36 -16.57
C ASP A 185 -24.59 -5.53 -15.58
N PRO A 186 -24.33 -5.69 -14.26
CA PRO A 186 -25.39 -5.88 -13.28
C PRO A 186 -26.52 -4.85 -13.28
N VAL A 187 -26.28 -3.61 -13.74
CA VAL A 187 -27.37 -2.62 -13.87
C VAL A 187 -28.45 -3.03 -14.88
N PHE A 188 -28.17 -3.97 -15.76
CA PHE A 188 -29.13 -4.50 -16.73
C PHE A 188 -29.79 -5.81 -16.27
N LEU A 189 -29.37 -6.41 -15.15
CA LEU A 189 -29.96 -7.65 -14.63
C LEU A 189 -31.40 -7.48 -14.15
N LEU A 190 -31.75 -6.28 -13.70
CA LEU A 190 -33.09 -5.94 -13.26
C LEU A 190 -33.88 -5.26 -14.37
N ASP A 191 -35.20 -5.40 -14.29
CA ASP A 191 -36.12 -4.61 -15.11
C ASP A 191 -36.16 -3.16 -14.61
N GLN A 192 -36.54 -2.23 -15.51
CA GLN A 192 -36.63 -0.80 -15.25
C GLN A 192 -37.50 -0.46 -14.01
N GLU A 193 -38.48 -1.29 -13.70
CA GLU A 193 -39.39 -1.09 -12.57
C GLU A 193 -38.68 -1.09 -11.22
N HIS A 194 -37.64 -1.91 -11.04
CA HIS A 194 -36.83 -1.93 -9.80
C HIS A 194 -36.21 -0.55 -9.53
N TYR A 195 -35.62 0.05 -10.57
CA TYR A 195 -35.02 1.38 -10.47
C TYR A 195 -36.06 2.49 -10.35
N SER A 196 -37.23 2.32 -11.00
CA SER A 196 -38.36 3.26 -10.86
C SER A 196 -38.91 3.29 -9.44
N LYS A 197 -38.95 2.15 -8.75
CA LYS A 197 -39.35 2.03 -7.34
C LYS A 197 -38.32 2.64 -6.37
N LEU A 198 -37.03 2.62 -6.72
CA LEU A 198 -36.02 3.38 -5.97
C LEU A 198 -36.18 4.89 -6.23
N ALA A 199 -36.35 5.30 -7.48
CA ALA A 199 -36.57 6.69 -7.86
C ALA A 199 -37.80 7.31 -7.19
N SER A 200 -38.86 6.54 -6.93
CA SER A 200 -40.07 7.03 -6.25
C SER A 200 -39.83 7.38 -4.78
N LYS A 201 -38.68 6.98 -4.20
CA LYS A 201 -38.27 7.33 -2.83
C LYS A 201 -37.32 8.53 -2.79
N ALA A 202 -37.07 9.18 -3.92
CA ALA A 202 -36.23 10.37 -4.00
C ALA A 202 -36.79 11.51 -3.13
N SER A 203 -35.88 12.29 -2.56
CA SER A 203 -36.22 13.51 -1.81
C SER A 203 -36.48 14.71 -2.72
N ILE A 204 -36.24 14.56 -4.03
CA ILE A 204 -36.48 15.59 -5.05
C ILE A 204 -37.72 15.28 -5.88
N SER A 205 -38.36 16.34 -6.38
CA SER A 205 -39.43 16.26 -7.38
C SER A 205 -39.22 17.36 -8.41
N PRO A 206 -38.31 17.17 -9.39
CA PRO A 206 -38.02 18.18 -10.40
C PRO A 206 -39.28 18.57 -11.18
N GLU A 207 -39.54 19.87 -11.29
CA GLU A 207 -40.64 20.41 -12.10
C GLU A 207 -40.14 20.79 -13.51
N GLY A 208 -41.02 20.63 -14.51
CA GLY A 208 -40.75 21.01 -15.90
C GLY A 208 -39.88 20.04 -16.70
N GLU A 209 -39.63 20.38 -17.96
CA GLU A 209 -38.66 19.69 -18.81
C GLU A 209 -37.24 20.18 -18.50
N TYR A 210 -36.28 19.27 -18.40
CA TYR A 210 -34.88 19.63 -18.07
C TYR A 210 -33.85 18.72 -18.71
N LEU A 211 -32.63 19.26 -18.82
CA LEU A 211 -31.40 18.56 -19.15
C LEU A 211 -30.76 18.04 -17.85
N ALA A 212 -30.72 16.72 -17.65
CA ALA A 212 -29.96 16.15 -16.54
C ALA A 212 -28.47 16.10 -16.88
N VAL A 213 -27.62 16.65 -16.01
CA VAL A 213 -26.16 16.64 -16.21
C VAL A 213 -25.49 15.90 -15.06
N PHE A 214 -24.76 14.83 -15.39
CA PHE A 214 -23.96 14.07 -14.42
C PHE A 214 -22.54 13.88 -14.93
N LEU A 215 -21.62 14.65 -14.36
CA LEU A 215 -20.20 14.62 -14.71
C LEU A 215 -19.39 14.14 -13.49
N LEU A 216 -18.60 13.09 -13.66
CA LEU A 216 -17.66 12.57 -12.66
C LEU A 216 -16.47 13.51 -12.48
N ASP A 217 -15.97 14.08 -13.58
CA ASP A 217 -14.88 15.05 -13.59
C ASP A 217 -15.33 16.31 -14.33
N PRO A 218 -16.13 17.20 -13.70
CA PRO A 218 -16.66 18.39 -14.34
C PRO A 218 -15.53 19.38 -14.69
N THR A 219 -15.67 20.07 -15.82
CA THR A 219 -14.79 21.17 -16.28
C THR A 219 -15.64 22.23 -16.98
N GLU A 220 -15.10 23.45 -17.15
CA GLU A 220 -15.78 24.52 -17.88
C GLU A 220 -16.09 24.15 -19.33
N GLU A 221 -15.22 23.39 -19.98
CA GLU A 221 -15.43 22.92 -21.34
C GLU A 221 -16.62 21.95 -21.42
N LYS A 222 -16.70 20.98 -20.49
CA LYS A 222 -17.85 20.06 -20.42
C LYS A 222 -19.15 20.78 -20.07
N LYS A 223 -19.12 21.79 -19.20
CA LYS A 223 -20.26 22.67 -18.93
C LYS A 223 -20.68 23.41 -20.20
N SER A 224 -19.73 24.00 -20.93
CA SER A 224 -20.00 24.72 -22.18
C SER A 224 -20.66 23.82 -23.22
N THR A 225 -20.18 22.57 -23.39
CA THR A 225 -20.84 21.58 -24.26
C THR A 225 -22.25 21.24 -23.76
N ALA A 226 -22.47 21.08 -22.45
CA ALA A 226 -23.79 20.82 -21.89
C ALA A 226 -24.76 21.99 -22.12
N VAL A 227 -24.31 23.24 -21.98
CA VAL A 227 -25.09 24.45 -22.30
C VAL A 227 -25.41 24.52 -23.79
N ALA A 228 -24.45 24.23 -24.68
CA ALA A 228 -24.72 24.16 -26.12
C ALA A 228 -25.78 23.11 -26.47
N ILE A 229 -25.78 21.97 -25.78
CA ILE A 229 -26.81 20.92 -25.94
C ILE A 229 -28.16 21.40 -25.39
N LEU A 230 -28.18 22.14 -24.27
CA LEU A 230 -29.39 22.77 -23.73
C LEU A 230 -30.06 23.65 -24.79
N GLU A 231 -29.30 24.57 -25.41
CA GLU A 231 -29.80 25.47 -26.46
C GLU A 231 -30.37 24.68 -27.65
N LYS A 232 -29.61 23.70 -28.15
CA LYS A 232 -30.01 22.90 -29.31
C LYS A 232 -31.28 22.09 -29.04
N THR A 233 -31.45 21.60 -27.82
CA THR A 233 -32.60 20.77 -27.45
C THR A 233 -33.85 21.59 -27.12
N GLY A 234 -33.72 22.92 -27.01
CA GLY A 234 -34.81 23.84 -26.68
C GLY A 234 -35.32 23.64 -25.26
N LEU A 235 -34.44 23.30 -24.33
CA LEU A 235 -34.73 23.14 -22.91
C LEU A 235 -34.28 24.41 -22.17
N ASP A 236 -35.01 24.80 -21.13
CA ASP A 236 -34.72 26.05 -20.39
C ASP A 236 -34.08 25.81 -19.01
N LYS A 237 -33.86 24.55 -18.64
CA LYS A 237 -33.40 24.16 -17.29
C LYS A 237 -32.36 23.04 -17.34
N ILE A 238 -31.32 23.18 -16.53
CA ILE A 238 -30.31 22.14 -16.26
C ILE A 238 -30.49 21.64 -14.82
N LEU A 239 -30.57 20.32 -14.63
CA LEU A 239 -30.52 19.70 -13.31
C LEU A 239 -29.17 18.98 -13.14
N VAL A 240 -28.31 19.54 -12.30
CA VAL A 240 -26.95 19.05 -12.08
C VAL A 240 -26.93 18.03 -10.95
N ILE A 241 -26.42 16.85 -11.25
CA ILE A 241 -26.21 15.75 -10.32
C ILE A 241 -24.71 15.73 -9.96
N CYS A 242 -24.38 15.90 -8.68
CA CYS A 242 -23.00 15.92 -8.21
C CYS A 242 -22.40 14.51 -8.13
N ASN A 243 -21.08 14.40 -8.32
CA ASN A 243 -20.35 13.20 -7.93
C ASN A 243 -20.32 13.11 -6.38
N PRO A 244 -20.82 12.02 -5.76
CA PRO A 244 -20.92 11.91 -4.31
C PRO A 244 -19.55 11.76 -3.61
N ASP A 245 -18.47 11.58 -4.39
CA ASP A 245 -17.09 11.62 -3.91
C ASP A 245 -16.49 13.02 -4.14
N GLU A 246 -16.73 13.92 -3.19
CA GLU A 246 -16.17 15.28 -3.14
C GLU A 246 -16.43 16.17 -4.37
N GLY A 247 -17.43 15.84 -5.20
CA GLY A 247 -17.72 16.59 -6.44
C GLY A 247 -18.68 17.76 -6.30
N ARG A 248 -19.28 17.96 -5.12
CA ARG A 248 -20.29 19.01 -4.90
C ARG A 248 -19.70 20.42 -5.00
N SER A 249 -18.62 20.70 -4.28
CA SER A 249 -17.97 22.02 -4.30
C SER A 249 -17.52 22.41 -5.71
N VAL A 250 -16.95 21.46 -6.45
CA VAL A 250 -16.52 21.67 -7.84
C VAL A 250 -17.71 21.96 -8.75
N ALA A 251 -18.83 21.25 -8.57
CA ALA A 251 -20.05 21.53 -9.32
C ALA A 251 -20.65 22.90 -8.95
N GLU A 252 -20.69 23.26 -7.67
CA GLU A 252 -21.17 24.57 -7.21
C GLU A 252 -20.34 25.72 -7.79
N GLU A 253 -19.03 25.56 -7.90
CA GLU A 253 -18.15 26.54 -8.54
C GLU A 253 -18.40 26.64 -10.05
N ILE A 254 -18.31 25.52 -10.78
CA ILE A 254 -18.41 25.49 -12.24
C ILE A 254 -19.78 25.99 -12.72
N TRP A 255 -20.85 25.69 -12.00
CA TRP A 255 -22.22 26.04 -12.41
C TRP A 255 -22.72 27.36 -11.80
N SER A 256 -21.89 28.10 -11.06
CA SER A 256 -22.28 29.30 -10.32
C SER A 256 -22.79 30.47 -11.18
N ASP A 257 -22.35 30.54 -12.44
CA ASP A 257 -22.65 31.59 -13.42
C ASP A 257 -23.70 31.18 -14.46
N GLU A 258 -24.23 29.95 -14.41
CA GLU A 258 -25.32 29.49 -15.29
C GLU A 258 -26.67 29.54 -14.54
N PRO A 259 -27.47 30.60 -14.72
CA PRO A 259 -28.70 30.82 -13.94
C PRO A 259 -29.80 29.77 -14.18
N ARG A 260 -29.69 28.96 -15.24
CA ARG A 260 -30.63 27.87 -15.53
C ARG A 260 -30.24 26.55 -14.87
N ALA A 261 -29.08 26.48 -14.21
CA ALA A 261 -28.61 25.29 -13.52
C ALA A 261 -29.12 25.21 -12.08
N GLU A 262 -29.74 24.09 -11.75
CA GLU A 262 -30.14 23.72 -10.39
C GLU A 262 -29.32 22.51 -9.94
N ILE A 263 -28.57 22.67 -8.84
CA ILE A 263 -27.77 21.58 -8.27
C ILE A 263 -28.61 20.81 -7.25
N ILE A 264 -28.65 19.48 -7.39
CA ILE A 264 -29.38 18.63 -6.43
C ILE A 264 -28.75 18.76 -5.04
N ALA A 265 -29.55 19.17 -4.06
CA ALA A 265 -29.08 19.49 -2.71
C ALA A 265 -28.56 18.28 -1.91
N ALA A 266 -29.12 17.07 -2.14
CA ALA A 266 -28.79 15.89 -1.37
C ALA A 266 -28.29 14.74 -2.26
N ASP A 267 -27.10 14.25 -1.96
CA ASP A 267 -26.53 13.09 -2.63
C ASP A 267 -27.24 11.81 -2.20
N SER A 268 -27.93 11.16 -3.14
CA SER A 268 -28.56 9.85 -2.92
C SER A 268 -28.74 9.09 -4.24
N PRO A 269 -28.56 7.75 -4.25
CA PRO A 269 -28.88 6.94 -5.42
C PRO A 269 -30.33 7.12 -5.89
N GLU A 270 -31.26 7.34 -4.96
CA GLU A 270 -32.66 7.60 -5.25
C GLU A 270 -32.85 8.91 -6.04
N ASN A 271 -32.18 9.99 -5.64
CA ASN A 271 -32.20 11.28 -6.36
C ASN A 271 -31.53 11.19 -7.74
N PHE A 272 -30.40 10.47 -7.83
CA PHE A 272 -29.74 10.19 -9.12
C PHE A 272 -30.71 9.49 -10.09
N LEU A 273 -31.36 8.40 -9.64
CA LEU A 273 -32.32 7.67 -10.47
C LEU A 273 -33.53 8.52 -10.85
N ARG A 274 -34.04 9.36 -9.94
CA ARG A 274 -35.17 10.26 -10.21
C ARG A 274 -34.83 11.31 -11.26
N ALA A 275 -33.65 11.94 -11.15
CA ALA A 275 -33.17 12.93 -12.11
C ALA A 275 -33.00 12.32 -13.51
N TYR A 276 -32.51 11.08 -13.61
CA TYR A 276 -32.43 10.38 -14.90
C TYR A 276 -33.82 9.97 -15.43
N LYS A 277 -34.66 9.38 -14.59
CA LYS A 277 -35.98 8.86 -14.99
C LYS A 277 -36.92 9.95 -15.52
N ASP A 278 -36.84 11.16 -14.99
CA ASP A 278 -37.77 12.23 -15.35
C ASP A 278 -37.17 13.24 -16.35
N ALA A 279 -35.89 13.12 -16.71
CA ALA A 279 -35.23 14.00 -17.68
C ALA A 279 -35.87 13.98 -19.07
N SER A 280 -35.77 15.11 -19.77
CA SER A 280 -36.09 15.23 -21.20
C SER A 280 -34.86 14.99 -22.09
N TYR A 281 -33.66 15.22 -21.55
CA TYR A 281 -32.38 14.86 -22.17
C TYR A 281 -31.30 14.67 -21.10
N VAL A 282 -30.27 13.85 -21.36
CA VAL A 282 -29.16 13.61 -20.42
C VAL A 282 -27.80 13.93 -21.05
N VAL A 283 -26.90 14.60 -20.32
CA VAL A 283 -25.48 14.71 -20.66
C VAL A 283 -24.65 14.09 -19.54
N THR A 284 -23.73 13.19 -19.89
CA THR A 284 -22.91 12.52 -18.88
C THR A 284 -21.55 12.09 -19.41
N ASP A 285 -20.55 12.06 -18.53
CA ASP A 285 -19.24 11.46 -18.79
C ASP A 285 -19.03 10.15 -17.98
N SER A 286 -20.12 9.60 -17.43
CA SER A 286 -20.13 8.39 -16.62
C SER A 286 -20.63 7.19 -17.41
N PHE A 287 -19.91 6.07 -17.33
CA PHE A 287 -20.32 4.80 -17.95
C PHE A 287 -21.70 4.35 -17.45
N HIS A 288 -21.92 4.40 -16.14
CA HIS A 288 -23.22 4.03 -15.55
C HIS A 288 -24.26 5.13 -15.79
N GLY A 289 -23.85 6.40 -15.90
CA GLY A 289 -24.73 7.46 -16.39
C GLY A 289 -25.30 7.10 -17.77
N THR A 290 -24.44 6.74 -18.73
CA THR A 290 -24.87 6.26 -20.06
C THR A 290 -25.79 5.04 -19.95
N ALA A 291 -25.46 4.06 -19.12
CA ALA A 291 -26.29 2.87 -18.93
C ALA A 291 -27.71 3.23 -18.42
N PHE A 292 -27.81 4.14 -17.43
CA PHE A 292 -29.10 4.56 -16.88
C PHE A 292 -29.91 5.43 -17.83
N SER A 293 -29.27 6.25 -18.69
CA SER A 293 -29.98 6.91 -19.80
C SER A 293 -30.70 5.89 -20.68
N VAL A 294 -30.06 4.75 -20.95
CA VAL A 294 -30.66 3.70 -21.78
C VAL A 294 -31.69 2.86 -21.03
N ILE A 295 -31.47 2.56 -19.74
CA ILE A 295 -32.45 1.86 -18.90
C ILE A 295 -33.78 2.64 -18.81
N PHE A 296 -33.70 3.97 -18.71
CA PHE A 296 -34.88 4.84 -18.69
C PHE A 296 -35.32 5.32 -20.07
N GLU A 297 -34.64 4.88 -21.14
CA GLU A 297 -34.89 5.27 -22.54
C GLU A 297 -34.96 6.79 -22.75
N LYS A 298 -34.02 7.51 -22.14
CA LYS A 298 -33.91 8.97 -22.24
C LYS A 298 -32.94 9.38 -23.33
N PRO A 299 -33.31 10.35 -24.19
CA PRO A 299 -32.37 10.99 -25.11
C PRO A 299 -31.10 11.45 -24.39
N PHE A 300 -29.92 11.18 -24.94
CA PHE A 300 -28.68 11.43 -24.19
C PHE A 300 -27.47 11.72 -25.08
N SER A 301 -26.46 12.38 -24.53
CA SER A 301 -25.11 12.49 -25.10
C SER A 301 -24.08 12.06 -24.07
N SER A 302 -23.04 11.37 -24.52
CA SER A 302 -21.96 10.89 -23.66
C SER A 302 -20.62 11.52 -24.05
N ILE A 303 -19.93 12.08 -23.06
CA ILE A 303 -18.56 12.55 -23.18
C ILE A 303 -17.66 11.39 -22.75
N TYR A 304 -16.79 10.92 -23.64
CA TYR A 304 -15.90 9.80 -23.29
C TYR A 304 -14.83 10.29 -22.32
N ASN A 305 -14.93 9.87 -21.07
CA ASN A 305 -13.95 10.22 -20.06
C ASN A 305 -12.64 9.43 -20.28
N ASN A 306 -11.66 10.08 -20.92
CA ASN A 306 -10.38 9.46 -21.27
C ASN A 306 -9.59 9.02 -20.02
N LYS A 307 -9.63 9.82 -18.93
CA LYS A 307 -8.95 9.51 -17.66
C LYS A 307 -9.51 8.24 -17.01
N ARG A 308 -10.82 7.97 -17.20
CA ARG A 308 -11.53 6.83 -16.59
C ARG A 308 -11.79 5.65 -17.55
N GLY A 309 -11.28 5.74 -18.79
CA GLY A 309 -11.30 4.67 -19.79
C GLY A 309 -12.38 4.81 -20.86
N ALA A 310 -12.04 5.48 -21.96
CA ALA A 310 -12.93 5.72 -23.11
C ALA A 310 -13.40 4.43 -23.81
N ASP A 311 -12.59 3.38 -23.82
CA ASP A 311 -12.93 2.12 -24.49
C ASP A 311 -14.18 1.46 -23.92
N ARG A 312 -14.49 1.68 -22.63
CA ARG A 312 -15.69 1.14 -21.99
C ARG A 312 -16.97 1.71 -22.60
N PHE A 313 -16.97 3.01 -22.90
CA PHE A 313 -18.09 3.66 -23.59
C PHE A 313 -18.28 3.10 -25.00
N LYS A 314 -17.19 3.02 -25.78
CA LYS A 314 -17.21 2.47 -27.13
C LYS A 314 -17.81 1.06 -27.16
N ASN A 315 -17.36 0.17 -26.27
CA ASN A 315 -17.86 -1.20 -26.23
C ASN A 315 -19.34 -1.26 -25.82
N LEU A 316 -19.77 -0.47 -24.83
CA LEU A 316 -21.17 -0.43 -24.40
C LEU A 316 -22.09 0.12 -25.50
N LEU A 317 -21.77 1.28 -26.07
CA LEU A 317 -22.60 1.91 -27.10
C LEU A 317 -22.63 1.11 -28.39
N ALA A 318 -21.54 0.43 -28.76
CA ALA A 318 -21.54 -0.53 -29.87
C ALA A 318 -22.51 -1.69 -29.59
N SER A 319 -22.50 -2.26 -28.38
CA SER A 319 -23.39 -3.37 -28.00
C SER A 319 -24.85 -2.96 -27.93
N LEU A 320 -25.13 -1.72 -27.53
CA LEU A 320 -26.47 -1.13 -27.49
C LEU A 320 -26.97 -0.69 -28.89
N GLY A 321 -26.13 -0.76 -29.92
CA GLY A 321 -26.49 -0.42 -31.29
C GLY A 321 -26.43 1.08 -31.63
N PHE A 322 -25.81 1.89 -30.77
CA PHE A 322 -25.59 3.32 -31.00
C PHE A 322 -24.23 3.63 -31.66
N GLY A 323 -23.20 2.81 -31.42
CA GLY A 323 -21.84 3.13 -31.86
C GLY A 323 -21.38 4.50 -31.35
N ASP A 324 -20.72 5.29 -32.20
CA ASP A 324 -20.28 6.65 -31.82
C ASP A 324 -21.35 7.74 -32.03
N THR A 325 -22.57 7.40 -32.46
CA THR A 325 -23.64 8.40 -32.69
C THR A 325 -24.03 9.17 -31.42
N ARG A 326 -23.75 8.61 -30.24
CA ARG A 326 -24.08 9.25 -28.95
C ARG A 326 -22.92 9.99 -28.31
N ARG A 327 -21.77 10.02 -28.98
CA ARG A 327 -20.58 10.70 -28.49
C ARG A 327 -20.66 12.19 -28.80
N VAL A 328 -20.30 13.00 -27.81
CA VAL A 328 -19.92 14.42 -27.96
C VAL A 328 -18.54 14.61 -27.33
N TYR A 329 -17.83 15.66 -27.73
CA TYR A 329 -16.52 16.00 -27.19
C TYR A 329 -16.64 17.13 -26.18
N GLU A 330 -15.77 17.14 -25.17
CA GLU A 330 -15.66 18.26 -24.22
C GLU A 330 -15.28 19.58 -24.92
N SER A 331 -14.68 19.51 -26.11
CA SER A 331 -14.33 20.66 -26.94
C SER A 331 -15.43 21.08 -27.93
N ASP A 332 -16.60 20.44 -27.94
CA ASP A 332 -17.67 20.79 -28.87
C ASP A 332 -18.23 22.18 -28.52
N THR A 333 -18.18 23.11 -29.48
CA THR A 333 -18.76 24.45 -29.42
C THR A 333 -20.24 24.44 -29.81
N THR A 334 -20.95 25.54 -29.57
CA THR A 334 -22.34 25.75 -30.01
C THR A 334 -22.55 25.42 -31.49
N GLU A 335 -21.64 25.84 -32.38
CA GLU A 335 -21.71 25.56 -33.82
C GLU A 335 -21.61 24.05 -34.09
N THR A 336 -20.60 23.39 -33.54
CA THR A 336 -20.39 21.94 -33.76
C THR A 336 -21.52 21.10 -33.17
N VAL A 337 -22.06 21.49 -32.01
CA VAL A 337 -23.25 20.87 -31.41
C VAL A 337 -24.45 21.07 -32.34
N ASN A 338 -24.67 22.27 -32.87
CA ASN A 338 -25.75 22.58 -33.81
C ASN A 338 -25.66 21.78 -35.12
N GLU A 339 -24.46 21.57 -35.65
CA GLU A 339 -24.23 20.76 -36.85
C GLU A 339 -24.40 19.26 -36.63
N ASN A 340 -24.19 18.75 -35.40
CA ASN A 340 -24.26 17.31 -35.11
C ASN A 340 -25.73 16.80 -35.10
N PRO A 341 -26.21 16.08 -36.14
CA PRO A 341 -27.61 15.64 -36.21
C PRO A 341 -27.99 14.64 -35.12
N ASN A 342 -27.00 14.03 -34.46
CA ASN A 342 -27.26 13.08 -33.41
C ASN A 342 -27.64 13.76 -32.09
N VAL A 343 -27.37 15.05 -31.86
CA VAL A 343 -27.89 15.74 -30.66
C VAL A 343 -29.38 16.02 -30.89
N THR A 344 -30.26 15.10 -30.46
CA THR A 344 -31.70 15.13 -30.73
C THR A 344 -32.53 14.48 -29.62
N ARG A 345 -33.70 15.04 -29.33
CA ARG A 345 -34.68 14.51 -28.36
C ARG A 345 -35.38 13.22 -28.82
N THR A 346 -35.13 12.75 -30.04
CA THR A 346 -35.72 11.51 -30.57
C THR A 346 -34.62 10.47 -30.83
N ILE A 347 -34.67 9.35 -30.12
CA ILE A 347 -33.70 8.25 -30.26
C ILE A 347 -34.44 6.92 -30.40
N ASP A 348 -34.01 6.08 -31.34
CA ASP A 348 -34.48 4.70 -31.45
C ASP A 348 -33.73 3.78 -30.48
N PHE A 349 -34.44 3.31 -29.44
CA PHE A 349 -33.92 2.38 -28.44
C PHE A 349 -34.14 0.90 -28.80
N THR A 350 -34.68 0.56 -29.97
CA THR A 350 -35.08 -0.82 -30.31
C THR A 350 -33.93 -1.83 -30.20
N LYS A 351 -32.74 -1.49 -30.73
CA LYS A 351 -31.54 -2.34 -30.62
C LYS A 351 -31.06 -2.46 -29.18
N ALA A 352 -31.03 -1.35 -28.45
CA ALA A 352 -30.65 -1.32 -27.04
C ALA A 352 -31.59 -2.18 -26.18
N ARG A 353 -32.90 -2.06 -26.36
CA ARG A 353 -33.92 -2.85 -25.68
C ARG A 353 -33.77 -4.34 -25.97
N THR A 354 -33.47 -4.69 -27.23
CA THR A 354 -33.21 -6.08 -27.64
C THR A 354 -31.96 -6.63 -26.94
N TYR A 355 -30.86 -5.86 -26.94
CA TYR A 355 -29.62 -6.23 -26.25
C TYR A 355 -29.86 -6.44 -24.76
N ILE A 356 -30.51 -5.48 -24.09
CA ILE A 356 -30.78 -5.54 -22.65
C ILE A 356 -31.69 -6.72 -22.31
N THR A 357 -32.81 -6.90 -23.02
CA THR A 357 -33.78 -7.96 -22.71
C THR A 357 -33.19 -9.35 -22.94
N LYS A 358 -32.52 -9.57 -24.09
CA LYS A 358 -31.88 -10.85 -24.39
C LYS A 358 -30.71 -11.11 -23.43
N GLY A 359 -29.86 -10.11 -23.24
CA GLY A 359 -28.68 -10.20 -22.39
C GLY A 359 -29.04 -10.41 -20.92
N ARG A 360 -30.09 -9.75 -20.41
CA ARG A 360 -30.64 -9.99 -19.07
C ARG A 360 -31.05 -11.44 -18.92
N LYS A 361 -31.87 -11.95 -19.85
CA LYS A 361 -32.33 -13.35 -19.81
C LYS A 361 -31.16 -14.33 -19.77
N THR A 362 -30.21 -14.21 -20.72
CA THR A 362 -29.08 -15.14 -20.79
C THR A 362 -28.14 -15.01 -19.58
N SER A 363 -27.97 -13.80 -19.04
CA SER A 363 -27.10 -13.59 -17.88
C SER A 363 -27.73 -14.08 -16.57
N LEU A 364 -29.06 -13.98 -16.42
CA LEU A 364 -29.78 -14.58 -15.30
C LEU A 364 -29.79 -16.11 -15.38
N GLU A 365 -29.95 -16.68 -16.57
CA GLU A 365 -29.81 -18.12 -16.81
C GLU A 365 -28.39 -18.61 -16.45
N TRP A 366 -27.37 -17.87 -16.88
CA TRP A 366 -25.98 -18.12 -16.52
C TRP A 366 -25.75 -18.03 -15.01
N LEU A 367 -26.20 -16.95 -14.37
CA LEU A 367 -26.02 -16.72 -12.92
C LEU A 367 -26.70 -17.82 -12.11
N LYS A 368 -27.93 -18.21 -12.48
CA LYS A 368 -28.64 -19.33 -11.85
C LYS A 368 -27.84 -20.63 -11.92
N ALA A 369 -27.28 -20.97 -13.08
CA ALA A 369 -26.46 -22.17 -13.25
C ALA A 369 -25.14 -22.08 -12.46
N ALA A 370 -24.51 -20.90 -12.43
CA ALA A 370 -23.27 -20.67 -11.69
C ALA A 370 -23.45 -20.82 -10.17
N LEU A 371 -24.60 -20.40 -9.63
CA LEU A 371 -24.92 -20.48 -8.21
C LEU A 371 -25.46 -21.84 -7.76
N ASP A 372 -25.95 -22.69 -8.66
CA ASP A 372 -26.52 -24.00 -8.31
C ASP A 372 -25.44 -24.97 -7.79
N PRO A 373 -25.41 -25.33 -6.49
CA PRO A 373 -24.36 -26.16 -5.91
C PRO A 373 -24.33 -27.59 -6.46
N THR A 374 -25.40 -28.05 -7.12
CA THR A 374 -25.48 -29.39 -7.72
C THR A 374 -24.77 -29.47 -9.08
N VAL A 375 -24.56 -28.33 -9.73
CA VAL A 375 -23.87 -28.24 -11.02
C VAL A 375 -22.36 -28.26 -10.77
N LYS A 376 -21.70 -29.32 -11.22
CA LYS A 376 -20.23 -29.40 -11.23
C LYS A 376 -19.69 -28.76 -12.51
N SER A 377 -18.96 -27.66 -12.38
CA SER A 377 -18.26 -27.00 -13.47
C SER A 377 -16.92 -26.45 -13.01
N THR A 378 -16.03 -26.15 -13.97
CA THR A 378 -14.77 -25.46 -13.72
C THR A 378 -14.52 -24.45 -14.83
N ALA A 379 -13.99 -23.30 -14.45
CA ALA A 379 -13.50 -22.30 -15.38
C ALA A 379 -12.13 -22.68 -15.97
N ALA A 380 -11.40 -23.65 -15.40
CA ALA A 380 -10.11 -24.05 -15.94
C ALA A 380 -10.22 -24.64 -17.37
N LEU A 381 -9.28 -24.28 -18.23
CA LEU A 381 -9.10 -24.94 -19.53
C LEU A 381 -8.39 -26.29 -19.34
N GLU A 382 -8.74 -27.32 -20.13
CA GLU A 382 -8.23 -28.70 -19.99
C GLU A 382 -6.70 -28.82 -20.11
N ASN A 383 -6.04 -27.85 -20.74
CA ASN A 383 -4.58 -27.73 -20.81
C ASN A 383 -3.99 -26.83 -19.70
N GLY A 384 -4.67 -26.73 -18.56
CA GLY A 384 -4.51 -25.75 -17.47
C GLY A 384 -3.17 -25.72 -16.73
N LYS A 385 -2.05 -25.64 -17.44
CA LYS A 385 -0.90 -24.89 -16.94
C LYS A 385 -1.22 -23.42 -17.18
N ALA A 386 -1.22 -22.63 -16.12
CA ALA A 386 -1.07 -21.18 -16.27
C ALA A 386 0.04 -20.94 -17.29
N VAL A 387 -0.26 -20.23 -18.37
CA VAL A 387 0.78 -19.71 -19.24
C VAL A 387 1.53 -18.75 -18.34
N THR A 388 2.63 -19.21 -17.73
CA THR A 388 3.52 -18.29 -17.03
C THR A 388 3.81 -17.18 -18.04
N ALA A 389 3.78 -15.90 -17.65
CA ALA A 389 4.14 -14.87 -18.62
C ALA A 389 5.58 -15.09 -19.15
N ALA A 390 6.36 -15.95 -18.47
CA ALA A 390 7.60 -16.55 -18.97
C ALA A 390 7.43 -17.54 -20.15
N ALA A 391 6.32 -18.26 -20.29
CA ALA A 391 5.96 -19.10 -21.43
C ALA A 391 5.30 -18.32 -22.58
N ALA A 392 4.57 -17.24 -22.30
CA ALA A 392 4.18 -16.27 -23.33
C ALA A 392 5.39 -15.46 -23.85
N ALA A 393 6.41 -15.22 -23.00
CA ALA A 393 7.68 -14.61 -23.39
C ALA A 393 8.75 -15.62 -23.89
N SER A 394 8.49 -16.93 -23.85
CA SER A 394 9.45 -17.97 -24.24
C SER A 394 9.50 -18.23 -25.75
N LYS A 395 8.85 -17.40 -26.57
CA LYS A 395 8.99 -17.44 -28.04
C LYS A 395 9.37 -16.08 -28.63
N ASN A 396 10.03 -15.21 -27.90
CA ASN A 396 10.39 -13.90 -28.45
C ASN A 396 11.86 -13.85 -28.85
N SER A 397 12.20 -14.63 -29.88
CA SER A 397 13.14 -14.14 -30.90
C SER A 397 12.29 -13.36 -31.88
N HIS A 398 12.35 -12.03 -31.82
CA HIS A 398 11.70 -11.18 -32.81
C HIS A 398 12.68 -10.92 -33.92
N THR A 399 12.38 -11.43 -35.12
CA THR A 399 13.05 -11.00 -36.35
C THR A 399 12.58 -9.59 -36.69
N LEU A 400 13.52 -8.67 -36.89
CA LEU A 400 13.25 -7.29 -37.26
C LEU A 400 12.77 -7.22 -38.71
N ASP A 401 11.84 -6.31 -38.97
CA ASP A 401 11.64 -5.80 -40.32
C ASP A 401 12.89 -5.02 -40.73
N LEU A 402 13.60 -5.49 -41.75
CA LEU A 402 14.82 -4.85 -42.26
C LEU A 402 14.50 -3.57 -43.05
N ASP A 403 13.80 -2.62 -42.43
CA ASP A 403 13.55 -1.31 -43.00
C ASP A 403 14.64 -0.35 -42.53
N PHE A 404 15.68 -0.19 -43.35
CA PHE A 404 16.84 0.61 -43.01
C PHE A 404 16.66 2.06 -43.44
N SER A 405 17.08 2.97 -42.56
CA SER A 405 17.19 4.40 -42.82
C SER A 405 18.65 4.83 -42.66
N ALA A 406 19.06 5.87 -43.39
CA ALA A 406 20.41 6.44 -43.28
C ALA A 406 20.34 7.96 -43.08
N ASN A 407 21.33 8.53 -42.38
CA ASN A 407 21.45 9.98 -42.20
C ASN A 407 22.25 10.67 -43.32
N SER A 408 22.57 9.96 -44.40
CA SER A 408 23.31 10.51 -45.55
C SER A 408 23.19 9.63 -46.79
N ASP A 409 23.41 10.26 -47.93
CA ASP A 409 23.52 9.65 -49.27
C ASP A 409 24.78 8.78 -49.47
N VAL A 410 25.68 8.71 -48.48
CA VAL A 410 26.83 7.79 -48.49
C VAL A 410 26.38 6.33 -48.43
N TRP A 411 25.21 6.06 -47.86
CA TRP A 411 24.60 4.73 -47.85
C TRP A 411 23.59 4.58 -48.99
N SER A 412 23.73 3.52 -49.76
CA SER A 412 22.72 3.02 -50.70
C SER A 412 22.08 1.77 -50.09
N ILE A 413 20.75 1.73 -50.08
CA ILE A 413 19.94 0.68 -49.44
C ILE A 413 19.04 0.07 -50.52
N ASP A 414 19.32 -1.17 -50.92
CA ASP A 414 18.54 -1.90 -51.91
C ASP A 414 17.87 -3.12 -51.28
N LYS A 415 16.53 -3.15 -51.28
CA LYS A 415 15.74 -4.27 -50.73
C LYS A 415 15.55 -5.34 -51.80
N GLY A 416 16.16 -6.50 -51.60
CA GLY A 416 16.07 -7.66 -52.50
C GLY A 416 15.28 -8.83 -51.90
N ALA A 417 15.06 -9.89 -52.70
CA ALA A 417 14.32 -11.08 -52.28
C ALA A 417 15.01 -11.87 -51.15
N GLU A 418 16.33 -11.76 -51.02
CA GLU A 418 17.14 -12.48 -50.02
C GLU A 418 17.61 -11.58 -48.85
N GLY A 419 17.08 -10.36 -48.72
CA GLY A 419 17.46 -9.43 -47.64
C GLY A 419 17.76 -8.01 -48.15
N VAL A 420 18.45 -7.21 -47.35
CA VAL A 420 18.78 -5.81 -47.67
C VAL A 420 20.27 -5.66 -47.96
N SER A 421 20.58 -5.14 -49.14
CA SER A 421 21.93 -4.76 -49.53
C SER A 421 22.22 -3.34 -49.04
N LEU A 422 23.24 -3.19 -48.20
CA LEU A 422 23.75 -1.91 -47.74
C LEU A 422 25.10 -1.66 -48.40
N SER A 423 25.21 -0.63 -49.24
CA SER A 423 26.45 -0.27 -49.93
C SER A 423 26.93 1.13 -49.51
N VAL A 424 28.24 1.29 -49.34
CA VAL A 424 28.88 2.56 -48.98
C VAL A 424 29.56 3.16 -50.22
N VAL A 425 29.13 4.36 -50.61
CA VAL A 425 29.67 5.11 -51.75
C VAL A 425 31.10 5.57 -51.42
N LYS A 426 32.02 5.33 -52.36
CA LYS A 426 33.42 5.76 -52.24
C LYS A 426 33.58 7.27 -52.40
N ASP A 427 34.67 7.80 -51.85
CA ASP A 427 35.18 9.17 -52.02
C ASP A 427 34.40 10.31 -51.33
N LYS A 428 33.64 9.97 -50.28
CA LYS A 428 32.97 10.94 -49.38
C LYS A 428 33.42 10.78 -47.93
N GLU A 429 33.28 11.83 -47.13
CA GLU A 429 33.60 11.79 -45.69
C GLU A 429 32.67 10.82 -44.94
N LEU A 430 33.23 9.76 -44.36
CA LEU A 430 32.48 8.66 -43.75
C LEU A 430 32.17 8.85 -42.26
N ARG A 431 32.82 9.80 -41.59
CA ARG A 431 32.67 9.99 -40.14
C ARG A 431 31.27 10.54 -39.83
N GLY A 432 30.59 9.94 -38.85
CA GLY A 432 29.22 10.33 -38.46
C GLY A 432 28.13 9.91 -39.45
N LYS A 433 28.45 9.12 -40.48
CA LYS A 433 27.48 8.58 -41.43
C LYS A 433 27.01 7.20 -40.97
N HIS A 434 25.71 7.06 -40.76
CA HIS A 434 25.11 5.91 -40.10
C HIS A 434 23.91 5.40 -40.88
N VAL A 435 23.70 4.09 -40.76
CA VAL A 435 22.50 3.39 -41.22
C VAL A 435 21.92 2.62 -40.03
N TRP A 436 20.60 2.59 -39.87
CA TRP A 436 19.94 1.92 -38.76
C TRP A 436 18.59 1.35 -39.16
N THR A 437 18.08 0.43 -38.36
CA THR A 437 16.69 -0.05 -38.43
C THR A 437 16.09 -0.11 -37.02
N ASN A 438 14.76 -0.08 -36.93
CA ASN A 438 14.06 0.01 -35.65
C ASN A 438 13.97 -1.37 -34.97
N LEU A 439 14.13 -1.38 -33.65
CA LEU A 439 13.73 -2.51 -32.84
C LEU A 439 12.19 -2.54 -32.73
N PRO A 440 11.56 -3.71 -32.54
CA PRO A 440 10.12 -3.80 -32.41
C PRO A 440 9.56 -2.91 -31.30
N GLU A 441 10.31 -2.75 -30.21
CA GLU A 441 9.99 -1.91 -29.07
C GLU A 441 11.26 -1.29 -28.47
N PRO A 442 11.17 -0.12 -27.78
CA PRO A 442 12.26 0.43 -27.01
C PRO A 442 12.73 -0.52 -25.90
N LEU A 443 14.06 -0.63 -25.73
CA LEU A 443 14.65 -1.53 -24.76
C LEU A 443 14.50 -1.01 -23.32
N THR A 444 14.17 -1.92 -22.40
CA THR A 444 14.00 -1.63 -20.98
C THR A 444 15.35 -1.61 -20.25
N PRO A 445 15.68 -0.55 -19.49
CA PRO A 445 16.88 -0.52 -18.64
C PRO A 445 16.97 -1.71 -17.69
N GLY A 446 18.18 -2.19 -17.43
CA GLY A 446 18.45 -3.36 -16.58
C GLY A 446 18.18 -4.71 -17.24
N SER A 447 17.50 -4.77 -18.38
CA SER A 447 17.26 -6.03 -19.10
C SER A 447 18.53 -6.54 -19.80
N LYS A 448 18.67 -7.87 -19.89
CA LYS A 448 19.74 -8.54 -20.65
C LYS A 448 19.20 -9.07 -21.96
N LYS A 449 19.74 -8.57 -23.08
CA LYS A 449 19.28 -8.89 -24.42
C LYS A 449 20.40 -9.57 -25.21
N ARG A 450 20.00 -10.34 -26.22
CA ARG A 450 20.87 -10.92 -27.25
C ARG A 450 20.37 -10.48 -28.61
N ILE A 451 21.25 -9.86 -29.41
CA ILE A 451 21.00 -9.56 -30.82
C ILE A 451 21.80 -10.53 -31.68
N LYS A 452 21.15 -11.11 -32.69
CA LYS A 452 21.74 -11.97 -33.71
C LYS A 452 21.62 -11.29 -35.07
N ILE A 453 22.72 -11.23 -35.81
CA ILE A 453 22.77 -10.63 -37.15
C ILE A 453 23.30 -11.68 -38.13
N GLN A 454 22.48 -12.05 -39.11
CA GLN A 454 22.87 -12.89 -40.23
C GLN A 454 23.13 -12.01 -41.44
N TRP A 455 24.38 -11.98 -41.91
CA TRP A 455 24.83 -11.03 -42.93
C TRP A 455 26.10 -11.48 -43.66
N THR A 456 26.39 -10.83 -44.77
CA THR A 456 27.62 -10.99 -45.56
C THR A 456 28.32 -9.63 -45.65
N PRO A 457 29.12 -9.24 -44.64
CA PRO A 457 29.83 -7.97 -44.65
C PRO A 457 31.00 -8.02 -45.64
N THR A 458 31.13 -6.98 -46.48
CA THR A 458 32.24 -6.81 -47.41
C THR A 458 33.03 -5.57 -47.00
N THR A 459 34.18 -5.77 -46.38
CA THR A 459 35.08 -4.68 -45.98
C THR A 459 36.54 -5.11 -45.88
N GLN A 460 37.45 -4.14 -45.93
CA GLN A 460 38.88 -4.30 -45.62
C GLN A 460 39.21 -3.97 -44.15
N THR A 461 38.27 -3.45 -43.36
CA THR A 461 38.50 -3.24 -41.92
C THR A 461 38.54 -4.58 -41.18
N LYS A 462 39.26 -4.63 -40.05
CA LYS A 462 39.38 -5.85 -39.24
C LYS A 462 38.16 -6.13 -38.36
N SER A 463 37.31 -5.14 -38.13
CA SER A 463 36.13 -5.28 -37.27
C SER A 463 35.06 -4.21 -37.54
N ILE A 464 33.81 -4.61 -37.42
CA ILE A 464 32.64 -3.72 -37.49
C ILE A 464 32.01 -3.61 -36.10
N ASN A 465 31.82 -2.39 -35.61
CA ASN A 465 31.08 -2.18 -34.37
C ASN A 465 29.58 -2.20 -34.63
N VAL A 466 28.83 -2.87 -33.75
CA VAL A 466 27.38 -2.85 -33.75
C VAL A 466 26.91 -1.95 -32.62
N HIS A 467 25.98 -1.05 -32.92
CA HIS A 467 25.52 -0.03 -31.98
C HIS A 467 24.02 -0.13 -31.71
N LEU A 468 23.61 0.34 -30.54
CA LEU A 468 22.24 0.74 -30.25
C LEU A 468 22.14 2.26 -30.17
N ARG A 469 21.07 2.83 -30.72
CA ARG A 469 20.82 4.27 -30.79
C ARG A 469 19.50 4.62 -30.12
N ASN A 470 19.51 5.72 -29.37
CA ASN A 470 18.29 6.42 -28.94
C ASN A 470 17.96 7.50 -29.98
N PRO A 471 16.81 7.43 -30.67
CA PRO A 471 16.50 8.37 -31.75
C PRO A 471 16.19 9.79 -31.27
N GLU A 472 15.71 9.97 -30.03
CA GLU A 472 15.32 11.25 -29.47
C GLU A 472 16.54 12.07 -29.02
N SER A 473 17.48 11.43 -28.30
CA SER A 473 18.69 12.09 -27.81
C SER A 473 19.84 12.08 -28.83
N GLY A 474 19.80 11.18 -29.82
CA GLY A 474 20.89 10.92 -30.75
C GLY A 474 22.07 10.17 -30.14
N THR A 475 22.02 9.79 -28.87
CA THR A 475 23.09 9.01 -28.20
C THR A 475 23.11 7.57 -28.71
N PHE A 476 24.31 6.97 -28.73
CA PHE A 476 24.46 5.56 -29.12
C PHE A 476 25.56 4.86 -28.34
N ARG A 477 25.41 3.53 -28.20
CA ARG A 477 26.33 2.64 -27.45
C ARG A 477 26.77 1.48 -28.31
N VAL A 478 28.04 1.10 -28.21
CA VAL A 478 28.56 -0.13 -28.83
C VAL A 478 28.10 -1.32 -27.99
N ILE A 479 27.40 -2.28 -28.61
CA ILE A 479 26.98 -3.52 -27.95
C ILE A 479 27.91 -4.71 -28.25
N GLY A 480 28.74 -4.59 -29.29
CA GLY A 480 29.71 -5.61 -29.64
C GLY A 480 30.50 -5.29 -30.91
N LYS A 481 31.47 -6.15 -31.24
CA LYS A 481 32.33 -6.02 -32.43
C LYS A 481 32.34 -7.32 -33.22
N ALA A 482 31.92 -7.27 -34.48
CA ALA A 482 32.07 -8.39 -35.41
C ALA A 482 33.49 -8.37 -35.99
N ALA A 483 34.28 -9.43 -35.77
CA ALA A 483 35.61 -9.56 -36.36
C ALA A 483 35.49 -10.02 -37.83
N VAL A 484 36.07 -9.27 -38.77
CA VAL A 484 36.02 -9.54 -40.22
C VAL A 484 37.43 -9.85 -40.72
N ALA A 485 37.61 -11.02 -41.35
CA ALA A 485 38.86 -11.34 -42.04
C ALA A 485 38.91 -10.59 -43.37
N ALA A 486 39.96 -9.79 -43.56
CA ALA A 486 40.11 -8.89 -44.70
C ALA A 486 39.91 -9.65 -46.04
N GLY A 487 38.88 -9.28 -46.80
CA GLY A 487 38.63 -9.80 -48.15
C GLY A 487 37.78 -11.07 -48.26
N SER A 488 37.12 -11.55 -47.20
CA SER A 488 36.22 -12.73 -47.27
C SER A 488 34.75 -12.37 -47.01
N GLY A 489 33.94 -12.35 -48.08
CA GLY A 489 32.49 -12.06 -48.05
C GLY A 489 31.65 -13.34 -48.01
N GLY A 490 31.79 -14.13 -46.96
CA GLY A 490 30.93 -15.31 -46.72
C GLY A 490 29.75 -14.98 -45.80
N LEU A 491 28.62 -15.65 -46.02
CA LEU A 491 27.45 -15.58 -45.13
C LEU A 491 27.86 -16.00 -43.72
N ARG A 492 27.57 -15.16 -42.74
CA ARG A 492 27.90 -15.40 -41.33
C ARG A 492 26.79 -14.95 -40.40
N THR A 493 26.87 -15.42 -39.17
CA THR A 493 25.99 -15.02 -38.07
C THR A 493 26.85 -14.51 -36.92
N ASP A 494 26.59 -13.30 -36.46
CA ASP A 494 27.22 -12.72 -35.29
C ASP A 494 26.17 -12.48 -34.19
N GLU A 495 26.50 -12.86 -32.95
CA GLU A 495 25.64 -12.73 -31.78
C GLU A 495 26.28 -11.82 -30.73
N PHE A 496 25.48 -10.93 -30.16
CA PHE A 496 25.90 -9.94 -29.18
C PHE A 496 24.97 -9.96 -27.96
N GLU A 497 25.50 -10.35 -26.81
CA GLU A 497 24.80 -10.23 -25.52
C GLU A 497 25.22 -8.96 -24.79
N PHE A 498 24.24 -8.21 -24.30
CA PHE A 498 24.49 -6.95 -23.59
C PHE A 498 23.40 -6.67 -22.55
N SER A 499 23.74 -5.81 -21.59
CA SER A 499 22.79 -5.27 -20.63
C SER A 499 22.37 -3.86 -21.06
N VAL A 500 21.07 -3.56 -20.98
CA VAL A 500 20.52 -2.26 -21.37
C VAL A 500 20.77 -1.28 -20.23
N ALA A 501 21.68 -0.33 -20.42
CA ALA A 501 22.11 0.58 -19.36
C ALA A 501 21.22 1.82 -19.20
N GLU A 502 20.55 2.27 -20.26
CA GLU A 502 19.80 3.52 -20.30
C GLU A 502 18.50 3.37 -21.11
N PRO A 503 17.44 4.15 -20.79
CA PRO A 503 16.14 4.04 -21.47
C PRO A 503 16.18 4.65 -22.88
N GLY A 504 15.19 4.29 -23.70
CA GLY A 504 14.97 4.90 -25.02
C GLY A 504 15.87 4.38 -26.14
N LEU A 505 16.73 3.38 -25.88
CA LEU A 505 17.45 2.66 -26.94
C LEU A 505 16.45 1.82 -27.76
N SER A 506 16.20 2.21 -29.02
CA SER A 506 15.16 1.59 -29.86
C SER A 506 15.59 1.32 -31.29
N GLN A 507 16.87 1.53 -31.63
CA GLN A 507 17.40 1.32 -33.00
C GLN A 507 18.71 0.56 -32.97
N ILE A 508 18.91 -0.38 -33.90
CA ILE A 508 20.22 -0.99 -34.19
C ILE A 508 20.90 -0.20 -35.31
N MET A 509 22.17 0.16 -35.11
CA MET A 509 22.90 1.09 -35.99
C MET A 509 24.29 0.56 -36.38
N LEU A 510 24.67 0.82 -37.63
CA LEU A 510 25.99 0.58 -38.21
C LEU A 510 26.60 1.88 -38.74
N GLY A 511 27.91 2.04 -38.60
CA GLY A 511 28.66 3.22 -39.09
C GLY A 511 29.42 2.96 -40.38
N ALA A 512 29.36 3.90 -41.35
CA ALA A 512 30.00 3.77 -42.67
C ALA A 512 31.52 3.61 -42.58
N LEU A 513 32.16 4.21 -41.58
CA LEU A 513 33.61 4.11 -41.34
C LEU A 513 34.11 2.67 -41.16
N HIS A 514 33.23 1.75 -40.74
CA HIS A 514 33.55 0.33 -40.60
C HIS A 514 33.60 -0.43 -41.94
N PHE A 515 33.13 0.17 -43.03
CA PHE A 515 33.04 -0.44 -44.35
C PHE A 515 33.95 0.30 -45.33
N THR A 516 35.18 -0.21 -45.50
CA THR A 516 36.15 0.27 -46.48
C THR A 516 36.45 -0.78 -47.56
N GLY A 517 36.95 -0.36 -48.72
CA GLY A 517 37.32 -1.24 -49.84
C GLY A 517 36.46 -1.04 -51.10
N PRO A 518 36.74 -1.76 -52.20
CA PRO A 518 36.08 -1.55 -53.50
C PRO A 518 34.60 -1.98 -53.57
N LYS A 519 34.12 -2.78 -52.62
CA LYS A 519 32.71 -3.21 -52.48
C LYS A 519 32.23 -3.05 -51.04
N ALA A 520 32.52 -1.90 -50.43
CA ALA A 520 32.25 -1.64 -49.02
C ALA A 520 30.75 -1.69 -48.71
N GLY A 521 30.33 -2.57 -47.80
CA GLY A 521 28.93 -2.74 -47.48
C GLY A 521 28.61 -4.04 -46.73
N ALA A 522 27.33 -4.39 -46.62
CA ALA A 522 26.88 -5.67 -46.10
C ALA A 522 25.55 -6.09 -46.75
N GLN A 523 25.43 -7.36 -47.10
CA GLN A 523 24.13 -7.97 -47.36
C GLN A 523 23.56 -8.47 -46.03
N VAL A 524 22.49 -7.85 -45.52
CA VAL A 524 21.83 -8.25 -44.26
C VAL A 524 20.64 -9.13 -44.59
N HIS A 525 20.67 -10.38 -44.13
CA HIS A 525 19.63 -11.38 -44.38
C HIS A 525 18.62 -11.42 -43.24
N GLU A 526 19.07 -11.31 -41.99
CA GLU A 526 18.21 -11.34 -40.81
C GLU A 526 18.85 -10.58 -39.66
N ILE A 527 18.03 -9.87 -38.88
CA ILE A 527 18.40 -9.42 -37.54
C ILE A 527 17.31 -9.91 -36.60
N SER A 528 17.68 -10.52 -35.49
CA SER A 528 16.73 -10.90 -34.45
C SER A 528 17.20 -10.51 -33.06
N ILE A 529 16.25 -10.18 -32.19
CA ILE A 529 16.50 -9.83 -30.79
C ILE A 529 15.72 -10.76 -29.86
N SER A 530 16.38 -11.19 -28.78
CA SER A 530 15.80 -12.09 -27.77
C SER A 530 16.34 -11.77 -26.37
N ASP A 531 15.70 -12.32 -25.34
CA ASP A 531 16.21 -12.26 -23.97
C ASP A 531 17.34 -13.28 -23.77
N ALA A 532 18.43 -12.88 -23.13
CA ALA A 532 19.56 -13.78 -22.83
C ALA A 532 19.27 -14.65 -21.58
N LYS A 533 19.47 -15.98 -21.65
CA LYS A 533 19.34 -16.93 -20.52
C LYS A 533 20.70 -17.59 -20.19
N GLY A 534 21.20 -17.46 -18.94
CA GLY A 534 22.25 -18.33 -18.35
C GLY A 534 23.45 -17.65 -17.64
N LYS A 535 24.05 -18.36 -16.65
CA LYS A 535 25.28 -18.05 -15.87
C LYS A 535 26.58 -18.35 -16.66
N VAL A 536 27.63 -17.54 -16.47
CA VAL A 536 29.05 -17.87 -16.79
C VAL A 536 29.57 -18.87 -15.72
N PRO A 537 30.42 -19.88 -16.04
CA PRO A 537 30.62 -21.06 -15.20
C PRO A 537 31.53 -20.81 -13.99
N ALA A 538 31.14 -21.35 -12.83
CA ALA A 538 32.01 -21.67 -11.71
C ALA A 538 32.11 -23.20 -11.59
N PRO A 539 33.25 -23.76 -11.12
CA PRO A 539 33.57 -25.18 -11.28
C PRO A 539 32.69 -26.11 -10.46
N SER A 540 32.57 -27.33 -10.99
CA SER A 540 31.75 -28.46 -10.58
C SER A 540 31.89 -28.90 -9.12
N ALA A 541 30.77 -29.23 -8.47
CA ALA A 541 30.69 -30.17 -7.34
C ALA A 541 29.34 -30.94 -7.38
N PRO A 542 29.28 -32.18 -6.85
CA PRO A 542 28.59 -33.28 -7.50
C PRO A 542 27.24 -33.71 -6.89
N ALA A 543 26.47 -34.39 -7.73
CA ALA A 543 25.42 -35.40 -7.54
C ALA A 543 24.49 -35.37 -6.29
N ALA A 544 23.19 -35.44 -6.61
CA ALA A 544 22.02 -35.42 -5.73
C ALA A 544 21.91 -36.53 -4.67
N LYS A 545 21.21 -36.20 -3.57
CA LYS A 545 20.45 -37.13 -2.72
C LYS A 545 19.04 -36.57 -2.38
N LYS A 546 18.16 -37.52 -2.08
CA LYS A 546 16.68 -37.53 -2.13
C LYS A 546 15.94 -36.69 -1.08
N SER A 547 14.75 -36.24 -1.51
CA SER A 547 13.49 -35.88 -0.80
C SER A 547 13.55 -35.44 0.66
N ASP A 548 13.09 -34.23 0.96
CA ASP A 548 11.98 -33.94 1.90
C ASP A 548 11.66 -32.42 1.93
N GLU A 549 10.37 -32.11 2.11
CA GLU A 549 9.74 -30.79 2.37
C GLU A 549 9.98 -29.62 1.39
N ILE A 550 8.87 -29.00 0.96
CA ILE A 550 8.91 -27.70 0.25
C ILE A 550 9.46 -26.68 1.25
N VAL A 551 10.72 -26.30 1.09
CA VAL A 551 11.35 -25.23 1.89
C VAL A 551 10.57 -23.94 1.65
N GLU A 552 9.80 -23.53 2.65
CA GLU A 552 9.11 -22.25 2.70
C GLU A 552 10.16 -21.13 2.57
N GLY A 553 10.03 -20.26 1.56
CA GLY A 553 10.97 -19.16 1.35
C GLY A 553 11.04 -18.24 2.58
N PHE A 554 12.23 -17.67 2.88
CA PHE A 554 12.48 -16.88 4.09
C PHE A 554 11.43 -15.79 4.36
N SER A 555 10.90 -15.14 3.32
CA SER A 555 9.85 -14.13 3.44
C SER A 555 8.51 -14.70 3.92
N LYS A 556 8.13 -15.91 3.50
CA LYS A 556 6.92 -16.60 3.96
C LYS A 556 7.08 -17.05 5.41
N GLN A 557 8.25 -17.59 5.76
CA GLN A 557 8.56 -17.97 7.14
C GLN A 557 8.54 -16.76 8.07
N ALA A 558 9.10 -15.62 7.65
CA ALA A 558 9.08 -14.36 8.42
C ALA A 558 7.64 -13.88 8.63
N ARG A 559 6.82 -13.88 7.59
CA ARG A 559 5.40 -13.53 7.68
C ARG A 559 4.63 -14.44 8.64
N ARG A 560 4.84 -15.75 8.57
CA ARG A 560 4.18 -16.72 9.46
C ARG A 560 4.52 -16.46 10.93
N LEU A 561 5.79 -16.21 11.22
CA LEU A 561 6.25 -15.91 12.58
C LEU A 561 5.75 -14.55 13.07
N ALA A 562 5.73 -13.54 12.21
CA ALA A 562 5.16 -12.23 12.53
C ALA A 562 3.65 -12.31 12.82
N ASN A 563 2.89 -13.08 12.03
CA ASN A 563 1.46 -13.31 12.28
C ASN A 563 1.21 -14.06 13.59
N HIS A 564 2.05 -15.05 13.92
CA HIS A 564 1.96 -15.75 15.20
C HIS A 564 2.20 -14.80 16.39
N ASP A 565 3.21 -13.95 16.31
CA ASP A 565 3.48 -12.92 17.32
C ASP A 565 2.34 -11.92 17.40
N PHE A 566 1.80 -11.49 16.26
CA PHE A 566 0.64 -10.61 16.20
C PHE A 566 -0.57 -11.22 16.90
N GLU A 567 -0.91 -12.48 16.63
CA GLU A 567 -2.00 -13.16 17.33
C GLU A 567 -1.74 -13.27 18.84
N GLN A 568 -0.51 -13.60 19.25
CA GLN A 568 -0.14 -13.60 20.67
C GLN A 568 -0.31 -12.21 21.30
N GLN A 569 0.12 -11.16 20.61
CA GLN A 569 -0.04 -9.78 21.03
C GLN A 569 -1.51 -9.40 21.12
N VAL A 570 -2.33 -9.67 20.11
CA VAL A 570 -3.78 -9.45 20.12
C VAL A 570 -4.41 -10.17 21.31
N ARG A 571 -4.15 -11.48 21.48
CA ARG A 571 -4.63 -12.24 22.66
C ARG A 571 -4.18 -11.61 23.97
N SER A 572 -2.94 -11.13 24.06
CA SER A 572 -2.40 -10.44 25.23
C SER A 572 -3.04 -9.07 25.45
N PHE A 573 -3.32 -8.29 24.42
CA PHE A 573 -4.01 -6.99 24.53
C PHE A 573 -5.49 -7.16 24.87
N THR A 574 -6.14 -8.20 24.36
CA THR A 574 -7.52 -8.57 24.68
C THR A 574 -7.65 -9.11 26.11
N ARG A 575 -6.69 -9.94 26.58
CA ARG A 575 -6.69 -10.51 27.96
C ARG A 575 -6.11 -9.55 29.01
N GLY A 576 -5.06 -8.80 28.63
CA GLY A 576 -4.15 -8.06 29.51
C GLY A 576 -4.53 -6.61 29.83
N ARG A 577 -5.66 -6.13 29.30
CA ARG A 577 -6.35 -4.93 29.82
C ARG A 577 -7.56 -5.24 30.68
N SER A 578 -7.77 -6.50 31.08
CA SER A 578 -8.61 -6.74 32.26
C SER A 578 -7.93 -6.04 33.44
N ALA A 579 -8.71 -5.27 34.22
CA ALA A 579 -8.21 -4.52 35.36
C ALA A 579 -7.66 -5.41 36.50
N ASP A 580 -7.50 -6.73 36.27
CA ASP A 580 -7.55 -7.76 37.30
C ASP A 580 -6.22 -8.51 37.52
N SER A 581 -5.19 -8.30 36.70
CA SER A 581 -3.86 -8.90 36.96
C SER A 581 -3.01 -8.05 37.90
N VAL A 582 -2.46 -8.67 38.95
CA VAL A 582 -1.56 -8.03 39.94
C VAL A 582 -0.35 -7.38 39.25
N THR A 583 0.25 -8.07 38.27
CA THR A 583 1.37 -7.56 37.49
C THR A 583 1.01 -6.30 36.70
N GLY A 584 -0.19 -6.26 36.11
CA GLY A 584 -0.67 -5.09 35.37
C GLY A 584 -0.88 -3.87 36.27
N ILE A 585 -1.42 -4.07 37.48
CA ILE A 585 -1.60 -2.98 38.46
C ILE A 585 -0.23 -2.45 38.93
N ARG A 586 0.71 -3.34 39.27
CA ARG A 586 2.10 -2.96 39.62
C ARG A 586 2.74 -2.12 38.52
N ALA A 587 2.64 -2.55 37.26
CA ALA A 587 3.23 -1.81 36.13
C ALA A 587 2.64 -0.40 35.98
N ARG A 588 1.31 -0.24 36.14
CA ARG A 588 0.65 1.09 36.05
C ARG A 588 0.98 1.98 37.24
N MET A 589 1.02 1.43 38.47
CA MET A 589 1.48 2.16 39.65
C MET A 589 2.90 2.68 39.44
N PHE A 590 3.82 1.80 39.02
CA PHE A 590 5.20 2.19 38.76
C PHE A 590 5.31 3.22 37.63
N PHE A 591 4.55 3.06 36.55
CA PHE A 591 4.51 4.03 35.44
C PHE A 591 4.13 5.44 35.92
N HIS A 592 3.07 5.56 36.72
CA HIS A 592 2.62 6.85 37.25
C HIS A 592 3.59 7.41 38.30
N ALA A 593 4.06 6.58 39.24
CA ALA A 593 5.03 6.98 40.25
C ALA A 593 6.33 7.47 39.61
N HIS A 594 6.86 6.77 38.61
CA HIS A 594 8.07 7.18 37.90
C HIS A 594 7.89 8.49 37.14
N ALA A 595 6.70 8.78 36.60
CA ALA A 595 6.41 10.08 35.99
C ALA A 595 6.47 11.23 37.02
N ILE A 596 6.08 10.96 38.27
CA ILE A 596 6.19 11.92 39.37
C ILE A 596 7.66 12.06 39.80
N GLU A 597 8.41 10.96 39.96
CA GLU A 597 9.84 11.01 40.26
C GLU A 597 10.60 11.87 39.25
N LYS A 598 10.36 11.66 37.94
CA LYS A 598 10.99 12.47 36.89
C LYS A 598 10.69 13.97 37.02
N GLY A 599 9.48 14.34 37.45
CA GLY A 599 9.17 15.75 37.66
C GLY A 599 9.84 16.33 38.91
N LEU A 600 10.14 15.50 39.92
CA LEU A 600 10.86 15.91 41.12
C LEU A 600 12.36 16.17 40.87
N THR A 601 12.91 15.73 39.73
CA THR A 601 14.34 15.92 39.42
C THR A 601 14.66 17.27 38.81
N HIS A 602 13.66 18.08 38.41
CA HIS A 602 13.92 19.39 37.83
C HIS A 602 14.59 20.31 38.86
N SER A 603 15.73 20.89 38.50
CA SER A 603 16.36 21.95 39.31
C SER A 603 15.43 23.18 39.39
N ASN A 604 14.74 23.50 38.29
CA ASN A 604 13.63 24.45 38.29
C ASN A 604 12.30 23.73 38.61
N PHE A 605 12.17 23.29 39.86
CA PHE A 605 10.99 22.57 40.33
C PHE A 605 9.71 23.38 40.11
N ARG A 606 8.71 22.79 39.42
CA ARG A 606 7.39 23.39 39.23
C ARG A 606 6.42 22.89 40.31
N PRO A 607 6.03 23.72 41.30
CA PRO A 607 5.09 23.29 42.33
C PRO A 607 3.73 22.89 41.74
N GLY A 608 3.09 21.90 42.34
CA GLY A 608 1.77 21.41 41.93
C GLY A 608 1.73 20.66 40.58
N PHE A 609 2.87 20.23 40.03
CA PHE A 609 2.87 19.41 38.80
C PHE A 609 2.25 18.02 39.04
N GLY A 610 1.85 17.31 37.97
CA GLY A 610 1.38 15.92 38.10
C GLY A 610 -0.12 15.71 37.89
N ARG A 611 -0.82 16.66 37.25
CA ARG A 611 -2.27 16.61 36.94
C ARG A 611 -2.78 15.34 36.24
N ILE A 612 -1.91 14.57 35.60
CA ILE A 612 -2.25 13.28 34.96
C ILE A 612 -1.71 12.11 35.79
N ALA A 613 -0.45 12.17 36.20
CA ALA A 613 0.22 11.06 36.87
C ALA A 613 -0.31 10.80 38.29
N ILE A 614 -0.60 11.85 39.06
CA ILE A 614 -1.07 11.70 40.44
C ILE A 614 -2.48 11.09 40.51
N PRO A 615 -3.48 11.56 39.73
CA PRO A 615 -4.78 10.88 39.67
C PRO A 615 -4.69 9.42 39.21
N GLY A 616 -3.82 9.13 38.22
CA GLY A 616 -3.55 7.76 37.77
C GLY A 616 -2.99 6.89 38.88
N LEU A 617 -1.99 7.38 39.61
CA LEU A 617 -1.39 6.67 40.75
C LEU A 617 -2.41 6.43 41.87
N ALA A 618 -3.18 7.47 42.23
CA ALA A 618 -4.22 7.37 43.26
C ALA A 618 -5.27 6.31 42.91
N LYS A 619 -5.73 6.28 41.65
CA LYS A 619 -6.66 5.26 41.16
C LYS A 619 -6.10 3.84 41.36
N GLU A 620 -4.86 3.59 40.95
CA GLU A 620 -4.28 2.25 41.04
C GLU A 620 -3.98 1.84 42.49
N MET A 621 -3.47 2.75 43.33
CA MET A 621 -3.23 2.48 44.75
C MET A 621 -4.54 2.21 45.52
N ASN A 622 -5.58 3.02 45.28
CA ASN A 622 -6.90 2.79 45.91
C ASN A 622 -7.51 1.47 45.45
N ALA A 623 -7.37 1.12 44.17
CA ALA A 623 -7.86 -0.16 43.64
C ALA A 623 -7.08 -1.37 44.19
N TRP A 624 -5.78 -1.22 44.44
CA TRP A 624 -4.96 -2.25 45.08
C TRP A 624 -5.45 -2.56 46.50
N LEU A 625 -5.63 -1.53 47.32
CA LEU A 625 -6.05 -1.68 48.71
C LEU A 625 -7.50 -2.14 48.84
N SER A 626 -8.42 -1.65 48.01
CA SER A 626 -9.83 -2.08 48.04
C SER A 626 -10.02 -3.56 47.70
N ARG A 627 -9.03 -4.19 47.04
CA ARG A 627 -8.99 -5.63 46.75
C ARG A 627 -8.36 -6.45 47.87
N GLY A 628 -7.94 -5.83 48.97
CA GLY A 628 -7.27 -6.50 50.09
C GLY A 628 -5.86 -6.98 49.76
N LEU A 629 -5.21 -6.42 48.73
CA LEU A 629 -3.82 -6.75 48.41
C LEU A 629 -2.87 -6.08 49.41
N GLY A 630 -1.78 -6.78 49.76
CA GLY A 630 -0.87 -6.40 50.84
C GLY A 630 -0.22 -5.03 50.67
N THR A 631 -0.03 -4.31 51.77
CA THR A 631 0.65 -3.00 51.81
C THR A 631 2.17 -3.14 51.81
N ASP A 632 2.69 -4.32 52.09
CA ASP A 632 4.11 -4.70 52.13
C ASP A 632 4.75 -4.84 50.74
N ASP A 633 3.95 -4.76 49.67
CA ASP A 633 4.44 -4.80 48.29
C ASP A 633 5.44 -3.68 47.98
N THR A 634 6.59 -4.05 47.42
CA THR A 634 7.69 -3.11 47.14
C THR A 634 7.27 -1.94 46.23
N ILE A 635 6.39 -2.18 45.25
CA ILE A 635 5.94 -1.13 44.32
C ILE A 635 4.98 -0.17 45.01
N VAL A 636 4.10 -0.69 45.87
CA VAL A 636 3.19 0.13 46.70
C VAL A 636 4.00 1.00 47.67
N GLN A 637 4.95 0.41 48.39
CA GLN A 637 5.82 1.13 49.32
C GLN A 637 6.66 2.19 48.60
N SER A 638 7.25 1.86 47.46
CA SER A 638 8.03 2.83 46.68
C SER A 638 7.15 3.97 46.16
N SER A 639 5.95 3.67 45.66
CA SER A 639 4.97 4.66 45.19
C SER A 639 4.47 5.57 46.31
N ALA A 640 4.26 5.02 47.51
CA ALA A 640 3.95 5.77 48.71
C ALA A 640 5.09 6.74 49.09
N SER A 641 6.34 6.27 49.06
CA SER A 641 7.53 7.09 49.29
C SER A 641 7.69 8.20 48.24
N VAL A 642 7.38 7.94 46.96
CA VAL A 642 7.35 8.96 45.90
C VAL A 642 6.33 10.06 46.23
N MET A 643 5.12 9.70 46.62
CA MET A 643 4.10 10.68 47.00
C MET A 643 4.48 11.45 48.25
N LYS A 644 5.08 10.80 49.25
CA LYS A 644 5.58 11.47 50.45
C LYS A 644 6.66 12.49 50.11
N ALA A 645 7.63 12.14 49.25
CA ALA A 645 8.64 13.05 48.76
C ALA A 645 8.04 14.21 47.95
N TYR A 646 7.07 13.93 47.08
CA TYR A 646 6.35 14.96 46.32
C TYR A 646 5.66 15.97 47.25
N PHE A 647 4.95 15.48 48.26
CA PHE A 647 4.24 16.32 49.20
C PHE A 647 5.20 17.17 50.06
N ALA A 648 6.28 16.58 50.57
CA ALA A 648 7.31 17.31 51.31
C ALA A 648 7.94 18.41 50.44
N ARG A 649 8.24 18.12 49.16
CA ARG A 649 8.84 19.09 48.24
C ARG A 649 7.93 20.27 47.91
N ASN A 650 6.60 20.07 47.86
CA ASN A 650 5.64 21.16 47.65
C ASN A 650 5.38 21.97 48.93
N GLU A 651 5.54 21.35 50.09
CA GLU A 651 5.47 22.04 51.39
C GLU A 651 6.66 23.00 51.55
N GLU A 652 7.87 22.60 51.13
CA GLU A 652 9.06 23.49 51.04
C GLU A 652 8.78 24.75 50.20
N THR A 653 7.89 24.68 49.21
CA THR A 653 7.52 25.80 48.33
C THR A 653 6.22 26.50 48.76
N ASN A 654 5.67 26.19 49.94
CA ASN A 654 4.40 26.72 50.45
C ASN A 654 3.22 26.60 49.45
N THR A 655 3.21 25.54 48.63
CA THR A 655 2.18 25.35 47.60
C THR A 655 1.09 24.39 48.08
N ASP A 656 -0.17 24.82 48.05
CA ASP A 656 -1.30 23.97 48.42
C ASP A 656 -1.57 22.89 47.35
N VAL A 657 -1.30 21.64 47.72
CA VAL A 657 -1.57 20.43 46.94
C VAL A 657 -2.58 19.51 47.62
N SER A 658 -3.42 20.04 48.52
CA SER A 658 -4.47 19.29 49.24
C SER A 658 -5.43 18.56 48.30
N HIS A 659 -5.78 19.18 47.17
CA HIS A 659 -6.62 18.56 46.13
C HIS A 659 -6.03 17.24 45.60
N PHE A 660 -4.70 17.09 45.53
CA PHE A 660 -4.06 15.82 45.15
C PHE A 660 -4.06 14.80 46.28
N ARG A 661 -3.88 15.23 47.54
CA ARG A 661 -3.99 14.33 48.72
C ARG A 661 -5.38 13.70 48.78
N ASN A 662 -6.42 14.48 48.50
CA ASN A 662 -7.82 14.05 48.55
C ASN A 662 -8.21 13.01 47.49
N LEU A 663 -7.35 12.75 46.50
CA LEU A 663 -7.59 11.67 45.52
C LEU A 663 -7.30 10.28 46.08
N PHE A 664 -6.50 10.19 47.15
CA PHE A 664 -6.15 8.95 47.81
C PHE A 664 -7.18 8.61 48.89
N SER A 665 -7.61 7.35 48.94
CA SER A 665 -8.43 6.80 50.03
C SER A 665 -7.74 6.96 51.39
N VAL A 666 -8.49 6.84 52.49
CA VAL A 666 -7.94 6.96 53.85
C VAL A 666 -6.81 5.94 54.04
N GLU A 667 -7.01 4.71 53.60
CA GLU A 667 -6.02 3.63 53.65
C GLU A 667 -4.78 3.98 52.82
N SER A 668 -4.95 4.48 51.59
CA SER A 668 -3.81 4.94 50.77
C SER A 668 -3.05 6.10 51.42
N GLN A 669 -3.75 7.04 52.06
CA GLN A 669 -3.12 8.15 52.77
C GLN A 669 -2.30 7.66 53.97
N GLU A 670 -2.77 6.67 54.71
CA GLU A 670 -2.01 6.04 55.80
C GLU A 670 -0.73 5.35 55.28
N VAL A 671 -0.83 4.65 54.15
CA VAL A 671 0.34 4.01 53.50
C VAL A 671 1.34 5.08 53.06
N ILE A 672 0.88 6.17 52.44
CA ILE A 672 1.73 7.31 52.05
C ILE A 672 2.40 7.96 53.27
N ALA A 673 1.66 8.16 54.36
CA ALA A 673 2.20 8.74 55.60
C ALA A 673 3.32 7.86 56.19
N LYS A 674 3.16 6.54 56.14
CA LYS A 674 4.15 5.54 56.58
C LYS A 674 5.33 5.36 55.60
N GLY A 675 5.23 5.84 54.37
CA GLY A 675 6.32 5.79 53.38
C GLY A 675 7.63 6.39 53.91
N GLN A 676 8.77 5.92 53.43
CA GLN A 676 10.09 6.35 53.90
C GLN A 676 10.72 7.31 52.89
N LEU A 677 11.11 8.51 53.36
CA LEU A 677 11.84 9.45 52.51
C LEU A 677 13.20 8.83 52.13
N GLY A 678 13.58 8.95 50.85
CA GLY A 678 14.78 8.31 50.30
C GLY A 678 14.52 6.95 49.64
N GLU A 679 13.39 6.29 49.93
CA GLU A 679 12.96 5.03 49.30
C GLU A 679 12.12 5.24 48.02
N GLY A 680 11.87 6.51 47.68
CA GLY A 680 11.24 6.97 46.44
C GLY A 680 11.49 8.47 46.24
N GLY A 681 11.26 8.98 45.04
CA GLY A 681 11.37 10.41 44.72
C GLY A 681 12.63 10.72 43.90
N ALA A 682 13.39 11.73 44.31
CA ALA A 682 14.61 12.17 43.63
C ALA A 682 15.76 12.36 44.62
N PHE A 683 16.99 12.09 44.18
CA PHE A 683 18.20 12.25 44.99
C PHE A 683 19.39 12.70 44.10
N PRO A 684 20.48 13.27 44.65
CA PRO A 684 21.65 13.71 43.87
C PRO A 684 22.38 12.58 43.13
N ALA A 685 22.80 12.80 41.89
CA ALA A 685 23.46 11.78 41.05
C ALA A 685 24.68 11.10 41.71
N SER A 686 25.38 11.82 42.58
CA SER A 686 26.49 11.33 43.42
C SER A 686 26.14 10.17 44.36
N LYS A 687 24.87 9.97 44.72
CA LYS A 687 24.49 8.90 45.66
C LYS A 687 24.27 7.57 44.95
N HIS A 688 24.61 6.47 45.62
CA HIS A 688 24.23 5.13 45.17
C HIS A 688 22.73 4.90 45.31
N ARG A 689 22.14 4.26 44.29
CA ARG A 689 20.71 3.90 44.31
C ARG A 689 20.47 2.76 45.29
N GLU A 690 21.29 1.72 45.20
CA GLU A 690 21.29 0.57 46.12
C GLU A 690 22.74 0.35 46.56
N ASP A 691 22.94 -0.36 47.66
CA ASP A 691 24.27 -0.72 48.11
C ASP A 691 24.94 -1.70 47.11
N PRO A 692 26.24 -1.51 46.78
CA PRO A 692 26.99 -2.44 45.95
C PRO A 692 27.01 -3.84 46.55
N VAL A 693 26.84 -4.86 45.69
CA VAL A 693 27.01 -6.26 46.11
C VAL A 693 28.50 -6.53 46.37
N GLU A 694 28.81 -7.20 47.48
CA GLU A 694 30.17 -7.63 47.79
C GLU A 694 30.65 -8.67 46.76
N THR A 695 31.86 -8.47 46.23
CA THR A 695 32.46 -9.42 45.26
C THR A 695 33.82 -9.92 45.75
N PRO A 696 34.24 -11.14 45.38
CA PRO A 696 35.50 -11.72 45.88
C PRO A 696 36.79 -11.00 45.40
N ASN A 697 36.69 -10.03 44.49
CA ASN A 697 37.85 -9.35 43.88
C ASN A 697 37.54 -7.88 43.65
N ASP A 698 37.75 -7.07 44.69
CA ASP A 698 37.31 -5.67 44.80
C ASP A 698 38.22 -4.66 44.05
N ASP A 699 39.32 -5.13 43.46
CA ASP A 699 40.32 -4.29 42.78
C ASP A 699 39.84 -3.76 41.41
N ARG A 700 38.63 -4.13 40.97
CA ARG A 700 38.07 -3.75 39.66
C ARG A 700 37.04 -2.62 39.82
N ALA A 701 37.24 -1.53 39.08
CA ALA A 701 36.31 -0.39 39.03
C ALA A 701 34.91 -0.68 38.42
N PHE A 702 34.58 -1.95 38.13
CA PHE A 702 33.33 -2.34 37.48
C PHE A 702 32.10 -1.96 38.31
N MET A 703 32.15 -2.17 39.63
CA MET A 703 31.03 -1.88 40.52
C MET A 703 30.75 -0.38 40.59
N GLU A 704 31.79 0.46 40.58
CA GLU A 704 31.66 1.92 40.55
C GLU A 704 30.93 2.38 39.28
N VAL A 705 31.23 1.82 38.11
CA VAL A 705 30.56 2.17 36.85
C VAL A 705 29.09 1.72 36.85
N VAL A 706 28.84 0.45 37.21
CA VAL A 706 27.47 -0.11 37.20
C VAL A 706 26.56 0.60 38.20
N TYR A 707 27.06 0.81 39.42
CA TYR A 707 26.33 1.50 40.48
C TYR A 707 26.44 3.02 40.38
N GLY A 708 27.29 3.57 39.51
CA GLY A 708 27.38 5.00 39.20
C GLY A 708 26.43 5.43 38.08
N ARG A 709 26.10 4.54 37.12
CA ARG A 709 25.23 4.87 35.99
C ARG A 709 23.85 5.38 36.45
N ARG A 710 23.47 6.60 36.02
CA ARG A 710 22.16 7.23 36.29
C ARG A 710 21.49 7.71 35.01
N SER A 711 20.19 7.98 35.10
CA SER A 711 19.45 8.63 34.01
C SER A 711 19.47 10.14 34.25
N VAL A 712 20.52 10.80 33.76
CA VAL A 712 20.77 12.24 33.93
C VAL A 712 20.05 13.00 32.82
N ARG A 713 19.26 14.01 33.18
CA ARG A 713 18.42 14.78 32.24
C ARG A 713 18.73 16.27 32.20
N GLU A 714 19.51 16.75 33.16
CA GLU A 714 20.00 18.11 33.21
C GLU A 714 21.51 18.07 33.02
N PHE A 715 21.98 18.84 32.04
CA PHE A 715 23.36 18.92 31.62
C PHE A 715 23.86 20.34 31.85
N ASN A 716 25.16 20.49 32.09
CA ASN A 716 25.79 21.80 32.18
C ASN A 716 26.30 22.25 30.79
N ASP A 717 26.75 23.50 30.71
CA ASP A 717 27.20 24.10 29.44
C ASP A 717 28.61 23.67 29.01
N THR A 718 29.25 22.73 29.74
CA THR A 718 30.56 22.21 29.33
C THR A 718 30.43 21.41 28.03
N PRO A 719 31.16 21.76 26.96
CA PRO A 719 31.10 21.04 25.69
C PRO A 719 31.42 19.54 25.85
N VAL A 720 30.70 18.72 25.11
CA VAL A 720 30.95 17.27 25.09
C VAL A 720 32.11 16.98 24.14
N ASP A 721 33.09 16.19 24.60
CA ASP A 721 34.16 15.66 23.76
C ASP A 721 33.63 14.43 22.99
N ASP A 722 33.49 14.57 21.67
CA ASP A 722 32.99 13.49 20.82
C ASP A 722 33.94 12.27 20.77
N SER A 723 35.22 12.45 21.12
CA SER A 723 36.17 11.33 21.27
C SER A 723 35.84 10.44 22.49
N ALA A 724 35.20 11.02 23.51
CA ALA A 724 34.71 10.28 24.66
C ALA A 724 33.50 9.42 24.28
N ILE A 725 32.58 9.94 23.45
CA ILE A 725 31.47 9.15 22.89
C ILE A 725 32.00 8.02 22.01
N ALA A 726 32.99 8.29 21.15
CA ALA A 726 33.61 7.27 20.31
C ALA A 726 34.25 6.15 21.15
N SER A 727 34.92 6.50 22.25
CA SER A 727 35.49 5.54 23.20
C SER A 727 34.40 4.70 23.89
N ALA A 728 33.28 5.33 24.28
CA ALA A 728 32.12 4.62 24.83
C ALA A 728 31.49 3.65 23.81
N VAL A 729 31.43 4.03 22.54
CA VAL A 729 30.99 3.14 21.44
C VAL A 729 31.96 1.97 21.28
N GLN A 730 33.27 2.19 21.35
CA GLN A 730 34.27 1.12 21.28
C GLN A 730 34.15 0.11 22.44
N ILE A 731 33.82 0.58 23.64
CA ILE A 731 33.46 -0.27 24.78
C ILE A 731 32.18 -1.07 24.45
N ALA A 732 31.16 -0.40 23.92
CA ALA A 732 29.89 -1.03 23.56
C ALA A 732 30.04 -2.14 22.49
N MET A 733 30.99 -1.99 21.57
CA MET A 733 31.32 -2.98 20.54
C MET A 733 31.83 -4.32 21.11
N GLN A 734 32.20 -4.38 22.39
CA GLN A 734 32.54 -5.65 23.06
C GLN A 734 31.30 -6.50 23.40
N SER A 735 30.10 -5.97 23.18
CA SER A 735 28.85 -6.70 23.43
C SER A 735 28.73 -7.91 22.50
N PRO A 736 28.29 -9.07 23.00
CA PRO A 736 28.03 -10.21 22.14
C PRO A 736 26.84 -9.90 21.21
N SER A 737 26.91 -10.45 20.00
CA SER A 737 25.83 -10.44 19.00
C SER A 737 25.69 -11.82 18.38
N VAL A 738 24.55 -12.11 17.77
CA VAL A 738 24.32 -13.42 17.13
C VAL A 738 25.42 -13.69 16.11
N CYS A 739 26.12 -14.82 16.28
CA CYS A 739 27.29 -15.21 15.48
C CYS A 739 28.35 -14.09 15.31
N SER A 740 28.46 -13.13 16.24
CA SER A 740 29.35 -11.97 16.17
C SER A 740 29.13 -11.07 14.94
N ARG A 741 27.90 -10.99 14.42
CA ARG A 741 27.57 -10.24 13.19
C ARG A 741 27.51 -8.72 13.36
N GLN A 742 27.48 -8.22 14.60
CA GLN A 742 27.70 -6.78 14.91
C GLN A 742 26.76 -5.82 14.14
N GLY A 743 25.45 -6.09 14.19
CA GLY A 743 24.43 -5.30 13.48
C GLY A 743 24.10 -3.93 14.09
N ALA A 744 24.61 -3.59 15.29
CA ALA A 744 24.30 -2.32 15.93
C ALA A 744 24.90 -1.11 15.19
N ARG A 745 24.18 0.01 15.15
CA ARG A 745 24.66 1.31 14.67
C ARG A 745 24.36 2.41 15.69
N VAL A 746 25.15 3.48 15.67
CA VAL A 746 24.95 4.67 16.51
C VAL A 746 24.98 5.89 15.62
N HIS A 747 23.89 6.63 15.58
CA HIS A 747 23.76 7.90 14.89
C HIS A 747 23.87 9.03 15.90
N GLN A 748 24.82 9.93 15.73
CA GLN A 748 25.05 11.05 16.64
C GLN A 748 24.53 12.35 16.02
N PHE A 749 23.80 13.14 16.81
CA PHE A 749 23.28 14.44 16.46
C PHE A 749 23.80 15.51 17.42
N ASP A 750 24.22 16.64 16.87
CA ASP A 750 24.73 17.82 17.58
C ASP A 750 24.03 19.13 17.18
N ASP A 751 23.34 19.18 16.04
CA ASP A 751 22.50 20.31 15.62
C ASP A 751 21.31 20.48 16.58
N PRO A 752 21.21 21.62 17.31
CA PRO A 752 20.14 21.87 18.27
C PRO A 752 18.73 21.82 17.67
N GLU A 753 18.56 22.23 16.41
CA GLU A 753 17.25 22.27 15.76
C GLU A 753 16.79 20.86 15.38
N ILE A 754 17.71 20.03 14.86
CA ILE A 754 17.44 18.61 14.59
C ILE A 754 17.13 17.87 15.88
N ILE A 755 17.95 18.05 16.93
CA ILE A 755 17.74 17.43 18.25
C ILE A 755 16.36 17.79 18.79
N LYS A 756 15.96 19.06 18.70
CA LYS A 756 14.65 19.52 19.14
C LYS A 756 13.52 18.83 18.38
N GLN A 757 13.58 18.79 17.05
CA GLN A 757 12.56 18.12 16.23
C GLN A 757 12.43 16.63 16.57
N LEU A 758 13.56 15.93 16.74
CA LEU A 758 13.56 14.52 17.13
C LEU A 758 12.94 14.29 18.51
N LEU A 759 13.29 15.12 19.49
CA LEU A 759 12.77 15.02 20.86
C LEU A 759 11.28 15.38 20.94
N GLU A 760 10.80 16.30 20.10
CA GLU A 760 9.36 16.62 20.00
C GLU A 760 8.55 15.40 19.51
N VAL A 761 9.07 14.65 18.52
CA VAL A 761 8.40 13.42 18.04
C VAL A 761 8.48 12.30 19.09
N GLN A 762 9.65 12.09 19.69
CA GLN A 762 9.88 11.04 20.70
C GLN A 762 9.03 11.30 21.97
N GLY A 763 8.95 12.55 22.43
CA GLY A 763 8.04 13.04 23.47
C GLY A 763 8.40 12.68 24.92
N GLY A 764 9.47 11.90 25.15
CA GLY A 764 9.90 11.42 26.46
C GLY A 764 10.85 12.36 27.22
N PHE A 765 11.32 13.43 26.58
CA PHE A 765 12.25 14.42 27.14
C PHE A 765 11.62 15.80 27.38
N PHE A 766 10.29 15.90 27.28
CA PHE A 766 9.57 17.15 27.46
C PHE A 766 9.80 17.78 28.84
N GLY A 767 10.06 19.08 28.87
CA GLY A 767 10.29 19.86 30.09
C GLY A 767 11.75 20.01 30.52
N PHE A 768 12.68 19.31 29.87
CA PHE A 768 14.13 19.49 30.04
C PHE A 768 14.72 20.31 28.90
N ASN A 769 15.86 20.96 29.14
CA ASN A 769 16.63 21.60 28.08
C ASN A 769 17.16 20.55 27.11
N ALA A 770 17.27 20.90 25.82
CA ALA A 770 17.83 19.99 24.83
C ALA A 770 19.25 19.54 25.24
N PRO A 771 19.60 18.25 25.10
CA PRO A 771 20.93 17.78 25.42
C PRO A 771 21.95 18.31 24.40
N PRO A 772 23.23 18.48 24.80
CA PRO A 772 24.28 18.91 23.88
C PRO A 772 24.59 17.85 22.81
N ARG A 773 24.29 16.58 23.08
CA ARG A 773 24.36 15.47 22.12
C ARG A 773 23.14 14.56 22.25
N LEU A 774 22.63 14.09 21.12
CA LEU A 774 21.61 13.04 21.07
C LEU A 774 22.13 11.88 20.23
N LEU A 775 22.04 10.67 20.74
CA LEU A 775 22.38 9.45 20.00
C LEU A 775 21.10 8.69 19.66
N LEU A 776 21.01 8.10 18.46
CA LEU A 776 20.03 7.08 18.12
C LEU A 776 20.76 5.76 17.89
N VAL A 777 20.47 4.76 18.73
CA VAL A 777 20.95 3.40 18.55
C VAL A 777 19.95 2.64 17.69
N THR A 778 20.44 1.98 16.64
CA THR A 778 19.65 1.14 15.74
C THR A 778 20.30 -0.23 15.57
N ALA A 779 19.57 -1.18 14.98
CA ALA A 779 20.11 -2.46 14.54
C ALA A 779 19.77 -2.69 13.07
N ASP A 780 20.79 -3.05 12.29
CA ASP A 780 20.73 -3.35 10.87
C ASP A 780 20.11 -4.73 10.63
N LEU A 781 18.92 -4.76 10.03
CA LEU A 781 18.18 -6.00 9.76
C LEU A 781 18.93 -6.93 8.80
N ASP A 782 19.82 -6.42 7.95
CA ASP A 782 20.57 -7.24 7.00
C ASP A 782 21.64 -8.10 7.70
N ALA A 783 21.96 -7.80 8.97
CA ALA A 783 22.83 -8.64 9.79
C ALA A 783 22.16 -9.95 10.26
N PHE A 784 20.86 -10.15 10.00
CA PHE A 784 20.08 -11.30 10.44
C PHE A 784 19.63 -12.15 9.25
N LEU A 785 19.99 -13.43 9.26
CA LEU A 785 19.95 -14.31 8.09
C LEU A 785 18.67 -15.13 8.01
N PHE A 786 18.00 -15.37 9.15
CA PHE A 786 16.89 -16.30 9.24
C PHE A 786 15.64 -15.64 9.85
N ALA A 787 14.47 -16.00 9.34
CA ALA A 787 13.18 -15.51 9.84
C ALA A 787 12.94 -15.68 11.37
N PRO A 788 13.40 -16.77 12.02
CA PRO A 788 13.34 -16.88 13.48
C PRO A 788 14.09 -15.78 14.24
N GLU A 789 15.11 -15.16 13.63
CA GLU A 789 15.92 -14.08 14.22
C GLU A 789 15.18 -12.73 14.26
N ARG A 790 13.89 -12.64 13.89
CA ARG A 790 13.10 -11.38 13.86
C ARG A 790 13.14 -10.53 15.15
N ASN A 791 13.35 -11.16 16.31
CA ASN A 791 13.47 -10.46 17.60
C ASN A 791 14.92 -10.23 18.03
N GLN A 792 15.88 -10.86 17.36
CA GLN A 792 17.31 -10.77 17.65
C GLN A 792 17.88 -9.35 17.48
N PRO A 793 17.46 -8.51 16.51
CA PRO A 793 17.89 -7.12 16.43
C PRO A 793 17.70 -6.36 17.75
N PHE A 794 16.57 -6.56 18.42
CA PHE A 794 16.27 -5.91 19.70
C PHE A 794 17.08 -6.48 20.86
N VAL A 795 17.42 -7.76 20.83
CA VAL A 795 18.30 -8.39 21.82
C VAL A 795 19.73 -7.87 21.68
N ASP A 796 20.30 -7.96 20.48
CA ASP A 796 21.67 -7.51 20.18
C ASP A 796 21.80 -6.00 20.40
N GLY A 797 20.84 -5.22 19.91
CA GLY A 797 20.76 -3.78 20.14
C GLY A 797 20.63 -3.42 21.62
N GLY A 798 19.83 -4.17 22.39
CA GLY A 798 19.69 -3.98 23.84
C GLY A 798 20.97 -4.26 24.62
N LEU A 799 21.71 -5.30 24.25
CA LEU A 799 23.03 -5.61 24.83
C LEU A 799 24.04 -4.50 24.53
N PHE A 800 24.14 -4.10 23.27
CA PHE A 800 24.98 -2.99 22.85
C PHE A 800 24.64 -1.70 23.59
N MET A 801 23.36 -1.37 23.69
CA MET A 801 22.84 -0.18 24.35
C MET A 801 23.21 -0.14 25.85
N MET A 802 23.11 -1.27 26.56
CA MET A 802 23.52 -1.32 27.97
C MET A 802 25.01 -1.07 28.14
N SER A 803 25.85 -1.70 27.31
CA SER A 803 27.30 -1.48 27.32
C SER A 803 27.67 -0.04 26.94
N LEU A 804 26.94 0.59 26.01
CA LEU A 804 27.10 2.00 25.66
C LEU A 804 26.83 2.91 26.85
N LEU A 805 25.75 2.68 27.61
CA LEU A 805 25.45 3.47 28.81
C LEU A 805 26.54 3.34 29.90
N LEU A 806 27.12 2.15 30.05
CA LEU A 806 28.25 1.94 30.97
C LEU A 806 29.53 2.60 30.42
N GLY A 807 29.79 2.52 29.13
CA GLY A 807 30.89 3.21 28.47
C GLY A 807 30.80 4.72 28.64
N LEU A 808 29.62 5.32 28.42
CA LEU A 808 29.40 6.74 28.66
C LEU A 808 29.64 7.11 30.14
N THR A 809 29.21 6.27 31.07
CA THR A 809 29.46 6.47 32.52
C THR A 809 30.96 6.39 32.84
N GLN A 810 31.69 5.44 32.25
CA GLN A 810 33.15 5.29 32.39
C GLN A 810 33.90 6.50 31.83
N MET A 811 33.35 7.14 30.79
CA MET A 811 33.86 8.39 30.22
C MET A 811 33.33 9.63 30.95
N GLU A 812 32.74 9.47 32.14
CA GLU A 812 32.20 10.54 33.00
C GLU A 812 31.08 11.38 32.35
N LEU A 813 30.43 10.85 31.31
CA LEU A 813 29.31 11.50 30.64
C LEU A 813 27.97 11.09 31.25
N GLY A 814 27.12 12.08 31.49
CA GLY A 814 25.73 11.87 31.86
C GLY A 814 24.93 11.36 30.67
N SER A 815 24.02 10.41 30.91
CA SER A 815 23.16 9.88 29.86
C SER A 815 21.73 9.63 30.31
N CYS A 816 20.76 9.76 29.40
CA CYS A 816 19.38 9.32 29.62
C CYS A 816 18.83 8.59 28.41
N LEU A 817 18.45 7.33 28.64
CA LEU A 817 17.76 6.51 27.65
C LEU A 817 16.33 6.99 27.41
N LEU A 818 15.92 7.03 26.14
CA LEU A 818 14.60 7.42 25.66
C LEU A 818 14.06 6.35 24.70
N ASN A 819 13.01 5.65 25.15
CA ASN A 819 12.42 4.52 24.43
C ASN A 819 11.88 4.93 23.04
N THR A 820 12.07 4.06 22.05
CA THR A 820 11.57 4.21 20.68
C THR A 820 10.42 3.26 20.33
N ALA A 821 9.86 2.49 21.28
CA ALA A 821 8.65 1.68 21.05
C ALA A 821 7.42 2.58 20.81
N MET A 822 7.32 3.13 19.60
CA MET A 822 6.32 4.08 19.14
C MET A 822 5.57 3.52 17.93
N GLY A 823 4.45 4.15 17.57
CA GLY A 823 3.70 3.76 16.37
C GLY A 823 4.41 4.16 15.07
N VAL A 824 4.03 3.50 13.97
CA VAL A 824 4.59 3.66 12.62
C VAL A 824 4.66 5.13 12.19
N GLU A 825 3.64 5.94 12.49
CA GLU A 825 3.60 7.36 12.12
C GLU A 825 4.75 8.18 12.73
N LYS A 826 5.06 7.94 14.01
CA LYS A 826 6.14 8.66 14.69
C LYS A 826 7.51 8.18 14.21
N GLU A 827 7.64 6.87 13.97
CA GLU A 827 8.85 6.29 13.43
C GLU A 827 9.17 6.87 12.04
N GLN A 828 8.19 6.93 11.14
CA GLN A 828 8.37 7.50 9.81
C GLN A 828 8.74 8.99 9.86
N LYS A 829 8.16 9.76 10.78
CA LYS A 829 8.55 11.16 10.99
C LYS A 829 10.02 11.30 11.35
N ILE A 830 10.52 10.48 12.27
CA ILE A 830 11.94 10.46 12.63
C ILE A 830 12.79 10.10 11.41
N ARG A 831 12.44 9.03 10.68
CA ARG A 831 13.17 8.64 9.46
C ARG A 831 13.26 9.78 8.44
N ASN A 832 12.19 10.54 8.25
CA ASN A 832 12.16 11.67 7.32
C ASN A 832 13.02 12.87 7.78
N ILE A 833 13.19 13.07 9.09
CA ILE A 833 14.01 14.17 9.64
C ILE A 833 15.50 13.90 9.39
N VAL A 834 15.94 12.63 9.51
CA VAL A 834 17.36 12.26 9.52
C VAL A 834 17.80 11.31 8.40
N ASP A 835 16.93 11.05 7.42
CA ASP A 835 17.17 10.20 6.23
C ASP A 835 17.74 8.81 6.57
N LEU A 836 17.05 8.08 7.45
CA LEU A 836 17.47 6.74 7.89
C LEU A 836 16.92 5.62 7.01
N PRO A 837 17.73 4.59 6.71
CA PRO A 837 17.33 3.51 5.82
C PRO A 837 16.29 2.59 6.48
N GLU A 838 15.36 2.05 5.67
CA GLU A 838 14.24 1.21 6.15
C GLU A 838 14.70 -0.08 6.85
N ASN A 839 15.88 -0.60 6.51
CA ASN A 839 16.44 -1.81 7.08
C ASN A 839 17.01 -1.62 8.49
N GLU A 840 17.04 -0.42 9.05
CA GLU A 840 17.46 -0.20 10.45
C GLU A 840 16.28 -0.09 11.40
N VAL A 841 16.19 -0.99 12.39
CA VAL A 841 15.18 -0.90 13.45
C VAL A 841 15.67 -0.04 14.62
N PHE A 842 14.78 0.77 15.19
CA PHE A 842 15.13 1.68 16.28
C PHE A 842 15.20 0.95 17.63
N ILE A 843 16.32 1.09 18.34
CA ILE A 843 16.52 0.52 19.67
C ILE A 843 16.17 1.54 20.76
N ALA A 844 16.83 2.71 20.75
CA ALA A 844 16.52 3.82 21.66
C ALA A 844 17.26 5.10 21.24
N PHE A 845 16.73 6.24 21.67
CA PHE A 845 17.50 7.48 21.76
C PHE A 845 18.27 7.55 23.10
N VAL A 846 19.41 8.24 23.12
CA VAL A 846 20.20 8.51 24.32
C VAL A 846 20.60 9.98 24.33
N ALA A 847 20.06 10.75 25.28
CA ALA A 847 20.52 12.10 25.56
C ALA A 847 21.87 12.03 26.29
N VAL A 848 22.86 12.81 25.87
CA VAL A 848 24.23 12.78 26.41
C VAL A 848 24.73 14.19 26.69
N GLY A 849 25.44 14.37 27.81
CA GLY A 849 26.08 15.64 28.17
C GLY A 849 26.91 15.57 29.44
N ASN A 850 27.72 16.61 29.68
CA ASN A 850 28.38 16.81 30.97
C ASN A 850 27.37 17.24 32.03
N PHE A 851 27.60 16.86 33.29
CA PHE A 851 26.66 17.16 34.38
C PHE A 851 27.39 17.35 35.70
N ASP A 852 26.74 18.05 36.64
CA ASP A 852 27.21 18.18 38.01
C ASP A 852 26.68 17.01 38.87
N GLN A 853 27.53 16.43 39.72
CA GLN A 853 27.16 15.30 40.58
C GLN A 853 26.04 15.62 41.61
N SER A 854 25.69 16.90 41.79
CA SER A 854 24.57 17.38 42.60
C SER A 854 23.21 17.33 41.89
N VAL A 855 23.16 17.17 40.55
CA VAL A 855 21.89 17.12 39.81
C VAL A 855 21.00 16.00 40.32
N LEU A 856 19.70 16.25 40.39
CA LEU A 856 18.76 15.26 40.90
C LEU A 856 18.44 14.20 39.85
N VAL A 857 18.31 12.95 40.30
CA VAL A 857 17.94 11.80 39.48
C VAL A 857 16.84 10.98 40.17
N PRO A 858 16.00 10.23 39.42
CA PRO A 858 14.93 9.44 40.03
C PRO A 858 15.48 8.32 40.93
N ARG A 859 14.87 8.15 42.12
CA ARG A 859 15.24 7.09 43.07
C ARG A 859 15.00 5.73 42.45
N SER A 860 13.81 5.50 41.91
CA SER A 860 13.43 4.31 41.15
C SER A 860 13.97 3.02 41.76
N LYS A 861 13.53 2.72 42.99
CA LYS A 861 14.00 1.59 43.80
C LYS A 861 13.93 0.26 43.04
N ARG A 862 14.94 -0.59 43.23
CA ARG A 862 14.97 -1.96 42.67
C ARG A 862 14.22 -2.93 43.56
N VAL A 863 13.62 -3.94 42.94
CA VAL A 863 13.01 -5.06 43.68
C VAL A 863 14.10 -6.05 44.11
N GLU A 864 13.83 -6.79 45.18
CA GLU A 864 14.76 -7.78 45.72
C GLU A 864 15.08 -8.89 44.72
N ALA A 865 16.31 -9.41 44.76
CA ALA A 865 16.78 -10.43 43.81
C ALA A 865 15.90 -11.69 43.82
N ASP A 866 15.44 -12.15 44.99
CA ASP A 866 14.59 -13.33 45.15
C ASP A 866 13.21 -13.19 44.48
N SER A 867 12.76 -11.96 44.18
CA SER A 867 11.53 -11.73 43.42
C SER A 867 11.69 -12.03 41.92
N ILE A 868 12.94 -12.01 41.43
CA ILE A 868 13.30 -12.24 40.02
C ILE A 868 13.89 -13.65 39.85
N LEU A 869 14.81 -14.04 40.73
CA LEU A 869 15.51 -15.33 40.69
C LEU A 869 14.65 -16.45 41.30
N LYS A 870 13.99 -17.21 40.43
CA LYS A 870 13.31 -18.45 40.84
C LYS A 870 14.24 -19.64 40.72
N ARG A 871 14.56 -20.28 41.85
CA ARG A 871 15.32 -21.53 41.87
C ARG A 871 14.36 -22.69 41.63
N HIS A 872 14.53 -23.36 40.49
CA HIS A 872 13.85 -24.62 40.20
C HIS A 872 14.82 -25.75 40.53
N GLY A 873 14.44 -26.60 41.48
CA GLY A 873 15.16 -27.82 41.86
C GLY A 873 14.56 -29.04 41.19
#